data_AF-A0A067Z2D4-F1
#
_entry.id   AF-A0A067Z2D4-F1
#
_cell.length_a   1.000
_cell.length_b   1.000
_cell.length_c   1.000
_cell.angle_alpha   90.00
_cell.angle_beta   90.00
_cell.angle_gamma   90.00
#
_symmetry.space_group_name_H-M   'P 1'
#
loop_
_entity.id
_entity.type
_entity.pdbx_description
1 polymer ?
#
loop_
_entity_poly.entity_id
_entity_poly.type
_entity_poly.pdbx_seq_one_letter_code
_entity_poly.pdbx_strand_id
1 'polypeptide(L)'
;MISFPVASRLAIALMAAGDVSIAATAMAETPQDSLRLDQIQIIGSHNSYHAGLDPAIRSRLLASAPDLVRELDYQHPPLAAQLDGGVRQLELDIYADTAGGRFASPHRPGVPEDVWPLSPSDQTIMRQPGFKVMHIPDIDQHATCQPLLQCLSQIREWSVAHPGHVPVFVILEVEQHNDITGGTEAEPFDAATFDALDSAIRSVFSPSQLLMPDDVRGEAPDLRSAILTKGWPSMGQARGKVVFLLDQRSDRSLYLRGHSALRGRVAFTNADPNAPDAAFTEMNDGPGGDIATLVRRHFLIRTRSDADTVEGRSGDVGRRDAMLASGAQIVSTDYPDSEPARWSGYHVGFLDNAAVRCNPVSAPADCQSRLIETPAKGDFHLERMIMVMRHGIRSPLAGQVPAGVGIAGGWPQWSGAPGDLTPHGALGMTALGTFDRVWMAQAGLIPAKACPSAGAVAVRANSSPRTIASAEAFVRGFMPGCSMTVMHKPSGQPDVLFSPLDADPARFDMSAIIPQLPDADRIFRAKGEALKLLGRVLDCGPASCGFLSAPAHVGVDATGHQLVLTGPVAQASSLSEALMLSYLDGKPLVQTPSGVLDVGDLGTLSALHAGMLEAVVRPRALAEPLSREMRARLLQDLRDEGGPAFRLYMGHDDTIGPLQTMLGFHFRVPGYAEDEIPIGSALGFAVYGNGTGERRIRVFIQSQTPQALRDLDGKALPVVLYPQVPGCTEPGGLCAPEVLAQDFSEVRRAER
;
A
#
# COMPACT_ATOMS: atom_id res chain seq x y z
N MET A 1 -2.82 -54.40 -73.08
CA MET A 1 -3.02 -53.68 -71.81
C MET A 1 -2.38 -52.30 -71.97
N ILE A 2 -3.18 -51.28 -71.74
CA ILE A 2 -3.22 -49.93 -72.32
C ILE A 2 -2.74 -48.95 -71.24
N SER A 3 -2.09 -47.79 -71.43
CA SER A 3 -1.18 -47.17 -72.41
C SER A 3 -0.58 -45.95 -71.68
N PHE A 4 0.63 -45.54 -72.08
CA PHE A 4 1.44 -44.35 -71.73
C PHE A 4 0.74 -42.97 -72.04
N PRO A 5 1.41 -41.77 -72.02
CA PRO A 5 2.21 -41.04 -71.02
C PRO A 5 1.95 -39.49 -71.02
N VAL A 6 2.71 -38.73 -70.19
CA VAL A 6 3.37 -37.40 -70.38
C VAL A 6 2.72 -36.25 -71.21
N ALA A 7 2.67 -35.08 -70.56
CA ALA A 7 2.84 -33.68 -71.01
C ALA A 7 1.70 -32.82 -71.63
N SER A 8 1.74 -31.54 -71.20
CA SER A 8 1.49 -30.27 -71.93
C SER A 8 0.25 -29.43 -71.59
N ARG A 9 0.55 -28.29 -70.94
CA ARG A 9 0.17 -26.88 -71.17
C ARG A 9 -1.25 -26.48 -71.65
N LEU A 10 -1.73 -25.43 -70.96
CA LEU A 10 -2.58 -24.29 -71.38
C LEU A 10 -4.07 -24.55 -71.65
N ALA A 11 -4.95 -23.90 -70.87
CA ALA A 11 -5.85 -22.84 -71.36
C ALA A 11 -6.71 -22.24 -70.21
N ILE A 12 -7.03 -20.97 -70.42
CA ILE A 12 -7.71 -19.98 -69.60
C ILE A 12 -9.22 -20.28 -69.43
N ALA A 13 -9.81 -19.98 -68.27
CA ALA A 13 -11.23 -19.58 -68.20
C ALA A 13 -11.58 -18.78 -66.92
N LEU A 14 -11.75 -17.48 -67.16
CA LEU A 14 -12.69 -16.51 -66.56
C LEU A 14 -12.98 -16.46 -65.05
N MET A 15 -12.67 -15.28 -64.51
CA MET A 15 -13.20 -14.70 -63.28
C MET A 15 -14.73 -14.58 -63.32
N ALA A 16 -15.38 -14.96 -62.21
CA ALA A 16 -16.65 -14.41 -61.79
C ALA A 16 -16.45 -13.84 -60.38
N ALA A 17 -16.55 -12.52 -60.27
CA ALA A 17 -16.54 -11.80 -59.00
C ALA A 17 -17.82 -12.14 -58.22
N GLY A 18 -17.65 -12.73 -57.05
CA GLY A 18 -18.68 -12.84 -56.03
C GLY A 18 -18.29 -11.95 -54.86
N ASP A 19 -19.05 -10.89 -54.65
CA ASP A 19 -18.95 -10.03 -53.47
C ASP A 19 -19.17 -10.86 -52.20
N VAL A 20 -18.10 -11.10 -51.45
CA VAL A 20 -18.20 -11.58 -50.07
C VAL A 20 -18.39 -10.33 -49.21
N SER A 21 -19.64 -9.99 -48.90
CA SER A 21 -19.95 -9.11 -47.78
C SER A 21 -19.44 -9.77 -46.50
N ILE A 22 -18.28 -9.32 -46.01
CA ILE A 22 -17.84 -9.54 -44.65
C ILE A 22 -18.82 -8.74 -43.78
N ALA A 23 -19.84 -9.40 -43.26
CA ALA A 23 -20.63 -8.86 -42.17
C ALA A 23 -19.68 -8.69 -40.98
N ALA A 24 -19.28 -7.45 -40.71
CA ALA A 24 -18.62 -7.09 -39.48
C ALA A 24 -19.58 -7.43 -38.34
N THR A 25 -19.31 -8.54 -37.64
CA THR A 25 -19.93 -8.81 -36.35
C THR A 25 -19.47 -7.68 -35.42
N ALA A 26 -20.35 -6.72 -35.15
CA ALA A 26 -20.18 -5.77 -34.06
C ALA A 26 -19.91 -6.59 -32.79
N MET A 27 -18.69 -6.50 -32.25
CA MET A 27 -18.41 -7.08 -30.94
C MET A 27 -19.35 -6.37 -29.95
N ALA A 28 -20.20 -7.13 -29.27
CA ALA A 28 -21.06 -6.57 -28.25
C ALA A 28 -20.19 -5.87 -27.18
N GLU A 29 -20.51 -4.62 -26.84
CA GLU A 29 -19.85 -3.90 -25.76
C GLU A 29 -19.86 -4.75 -24.49
N THR A 30 -18.70 -4.92 -23.87
CA THR A 30 -18.63 -5.60 -22.58
C THR A 30 -19.30 -4.73 -21.51
N PRO A 31 -19.86 -5.30 -20.43
CA PRO A 31 -20.40 -4.51 -19.32
C PRO A 31 -19.40 -3.46 -18.79
N GLN A 32 -18.10 -3.74 -18.90
CA GLN A 32 -17.02 -2.85 -18.49
C GLN A 32 -16.79 -1.70 -19.45
N ASP A 33 -16.98 -1.90 -20.75
CA ASP A 33 -16.91 -0.81 -21.72
C ASP A 33 -18.06 0.18 -21.55
N SER A 34 -19.18 -0.26 -20.98
CA SER A 34 -20.33 0.60 -20.65
C SER A 34 -20.18 1.41 -19.36
N LEU A 35 -19.19 1.07 -18.50
CA LEU A 35 -18.91 1.82 -17.27
C LEU A 35 -18.49 3.25 -17.63
N ARG A 36 -18.99 4.27 -16.93
CA ARG A 36 -18.53 5.65 -17.18
C ARG A 36 -17.21 5.94 -16.47
N LEU A 37 -16.44 6.87 -17.03
CA LEU A 37 -15.18 7.33 -16.43
C LEU A 37 -15.38 7.88 -14.99
N ASP A 38 -16.52 8.52 -14.67
CA ASP A 38 -16.81 8.96 -13.29
C ASP A 38 -17.13 7.83 -12.29
N GLN A 39 -17.18 6.58 -12.78
CA GLN A 39 -17.51 5.38 -12.00
C GLN A 39 -16.31 4.49 -11.71
N ILE A 40 -15.10 4.95 -12.06
CA ILE A 40 -13.85 4.33 -11.65
C ILE A 40 -13.17 5.16 -10.56
N GLN A 41 -12.21 4.57 -9.87
CA GLN A 41 -11.30 5.26 -8.97
C GLN A 41 -9.88 4.80 -9.27
N ILE A 42 -8.95 5.75 -9.32
CA ILE A 42 -7.54 5.55 -9.64
C ILE A 42 -6.66 6.20 -8.59
N ILE A 43 -5.40 5.74 -8.54
CA ILE A 43 -4.35 6.38 -7.75
C ILE A 43 -3.50 7.27 -8.68
N GLY A 44 -3.14 8.43 -8.17
CA GLY A 44 -2.24 9.38 -8.79
C GLY A 44 -0.96 9.58 -7.97
N SER A 45 0.12 9.97 -8.62
CA SER A 45 1.30 10.51 -7.94
C SER A 45 1.24 12.03 -7.94
N HIS A 46 1.52 12.63 -6.79
CA HIS A 46 1.73 14.07 -6.64
C HIS A 46 3.17 14.41 -7.03
N ASN A 47 3.39 15.55 -7.71
CA ASN A 47 4.69 15.96 -8.25
C ASN A 47 5.45 14.82 -8.96
N SER A 48 4.81 14.15 -9.92
CA SER A 48 5.30 12.91 -10.53
C SER A 48 6.69 13.01 -11.17
N TYR A 49 7.18 14.21 -11.44
CA TYR A 49 8.50 14.46 -12.01
C TYR A 49 9.59 14.62 -10.93
N HIS A 50 9.26 14.70 -9.64
CA HIS A 50 10.17 15.04 -8.54
C HIS A 50 11.33 14.04 -8.44
N ALA A 51 12.55 14.49 -8.76
CA ALA A 51 13.74 13.63 -8.80
C ALA A 51 14.45 13.49 -7.44
N GLY A 52 13.97 14.19 -6.41
CA GLY A 52 14.60 14.30 -5.10
C GLY A 52 15.58 15.45 -5.00
N LEU A 53 15.76 15.95 -3.78
CA LEU A 53 16.67 17.06 -3.49
C LEU A 53 18.14 16.73 -3.83
N ASP A 54 18.81 17.65 -4.52
CA ASP A 54 20.26 17.56 -4.75
C ASP A 54 21.01 17.49 -3.41
N PRO A 55 21.96 16.53 -3.23
CA PRO A 55 22.65 16.36 -1.95
C PRO A 55 23.40 17.61 -1.45
N ALA A 56 23.94 18.44 -2.34
CA ALA A 56 24.64 19.67 -1.97
C ALA A 56 23.66 20.76 -1.52
N ILE A 57 22.53 20.92 -2.21
CA ILE A 57 21.46 21.84 -1.80
C ILE A 57 20.87 21.37 -0.46
N ARG A 58 20.52 20.08 -0.35
CA ARG A 58 20.00 19.45 0.87
C ARG A 58 20.90 19.69 2.08
N SER A 59 22.21 19.45 1.94
CA SER A 59 23.19 19.64 3.02
C SER A 59 23.20 21.07 3.55
N ARG A 60 23.05 22.06 2.66
CA ARG A 60 22.99 23.47 3.04
C ARG A 60 21.64 23.82 3.68
N LEU A 61 20.52 23.36 3.12
CA LEU A 61 19.19 23.62 3.66
C LEU A 61 18.98 23.00 5.04
N LEU A 62 19.59 21.85 5.35
CA LEU A 62 19.49 21.24 6.68
C LEU A 62 19.92 22.18 7.82
N ALA A 63 20.85 23.10 7.55
CA ALA A 63 21.33 24.05 8.55
C ALA A 63 20.39 25.26 8.74
N SER A 64 19.62 25.63 7.73
CA SER A 64 18.82 26.87 7.72
C SER A 64 17.30 26.65 7.68
N ALA A 65 16.85 25.56 7.09
CA ALA A 65 15.45 25.20 6.84
C ALA A 65 15.24 23.66 6.92
N PRO A 66 15.47 23.04 8.09
CA PRO A 66 15.34 21.59 8.25
C PRO A 66 13.92 21.06 8.00
N ASP A 67 12.89 21.87 8.27
CA ASP A 67 11.49 21.50 8.02
C ASP A 67 11.20 21.38 6.52
N LEU A 68 11.67 22.34 5.71
CA LEU A 68 11.58 22.26 4.24
C LEU A 68 12.29 21.01 3.69
N VAL A 69 13.48 20.67 4.22
CA VAL A 69 14.17 19.43 3.82
C VAL A 69 13.35 18.19 4.17
N ARG A 70 12.61 18.23 5.28
CA ARG A 70 11.76 17.12 5.71
C ARG A 70 10.58 16.92 4.77
N GLU A 71 9.95 18.02 4.34
CA GLU A 71 8.81 18.07 3.41
C GLU A 71 9.19 17.60 2.01
N LEU A 72 10.39 17.93 1.53
CA LEU A 72 10.87 17.58 0.18
C LEU A 72 11.61 16.23 0.12
N ASP A 73 11.53 15.41 1.18
CA ASP A 73 12.38 14.22 1.36
C ASP A 73 11.84 12.96 0.64
N TYR A 74 11.28 13.11 -0.56
CA TYR A 74 10.73 12.03 -1.38
C TYR A 74 11.24 12.13 -2.83
N GLN A 75 10.92 11.15 -3.67
CA GLN A 75 11.28 11.14 -5.08
C GLN A 75 10.47 10.09 -5.82
N HIS A 76 10.28 10.30 -7.11
CA HIS A 76 9.59 9.38 -8.00
C HIS A 76 10.54 8.78 -9.06
N PRO A 77 10.29 7.57 -9.58
CA PRO A 77 10.95 7.04 -10.75
C PRO A 77 10.44 7.77 -12.02
N PRO A 78 11.02 7.53 -13.20
CA PRO A 78 10.52 8.10 -14.45
C PRO A 78 9.02 7.81 -14.69
N LEU A 79 8.32 8.71 -15.38
CA LEU A 79 6.86 8.67 -15.55
C LEU A 79 6.33 7.31 -16.07
N ALA A 80 7.04 6.69 -17.02
CA ALA A 80 6.64 5.38 -17.56
C ALA A 80 6.66 4.28 -16.48
N ALA A 81 7.64 4.29 -15.56
CA ALA A 81 7.74 3.31 -14.49
C ALA A 81 6.61 3.49 -13.45
N GLN A 82 6.15 4.72 -13.22
CA GLN A 82 4.99 4.98 -12.37
C GLN A 82 3.71 4.43 -13.02
N LEU A 83 3.53 4.64 -14.33
CA LEU A 83 2.41 4.10 -15.09
C LEU A 83 2.42 2.55 -15.11
N ASP A 84 3.59 1.93 -15.26
CA ASP A 84 3.77 0.47 -15.12
C ASP A 84 3.46 0.00 -13.68
N GLY A 85 3.76 0.83 -12.69
CA GLY A 85 3.44 0.64 -11.27
C GLY A 85 1.95 0.77 -10.92
N GLY A 86 1.09 1.10 -11.88
CA GLY A 86 -0.37 1.20 -11.70
C GLY A 86 -0.89 2.62 -11.45
N VAL A 87 -0.02 3.63 -11.44
CA VAL A 87 -0.46 5.04 -11.38
C VAL A 87 -1.24 5.39 -12.65
N ARG A 88 -2.35 6.13 -12.52
CA ARG A 88 -3.15 6.60 -13.67
C ARG A 88 -3.43 8.11 -13.62
N GLN A 89 -2.88 8.83 -12.66
CA GLN A 89 -2.77 10.29 -12.68
C GLN A 89 -1.33 10.72 -12.42
N LEU A 90 -0.81 11.60 -13.27
CA LEU A 90 0.50 12.23 -13.12
C LEU A 90 0.31 13.74 -12.92
N GLU A 91 1.22 14.39 -12.21
CA GLU A 91 1.22 15.82 -11.89
C GLU A 91 2.52 16.44 -12.36
N LEU A 92 2.41 17.53 -13.12
CA LEU A 92 3.53 18.25 -13.71
C LEU A 92 3.42 19.74 -13.39
N ASP A 93 4.34 20.22 -12.56
CA ASP A 93 4.47 21.64 -12.26
C ASP A 93 5.24 22.27 -13.41
N ILE A 94 4.70 23.35 -13.95
CA ILE A 94 5.17 23.96 -15.18
C ILE A 94 5.39 25.46 -15.01
N TYR A 95 6.61 25.88 -15.33
CA TYR A 95 7.02 27.27 -15.41
C TYR A 95 7.11 27.70 -16.88
N ALA A 96 6.57 28.87 -17.20
CA ALA A 96 6.80 29.50 -18.49
C ALA A 96 8.22 30.10 -18.56
N ASP A 97 8.90 29.88 -19.68
CA ASP A 97 10.16 30.55 -20.02
C ASP A 97 10.14 30.93 -21.50
N THR A 98 9.37 31.97 -21.84
CA THR A 98 9.09 32.34 -23.24
C THR A 98 10.35 32.80 -23.97
N ALA A 99 11.30 33.40 -23.25
CA ALA A 99 12.58 33.82 -23.81
C ALA A 99 13.64 32.71 -23.80
N GLY A 100 13.52 31.75 -22.89
CA GLY A 100 14.56 30.78 -22.59
C GLY A 100 15.66 31.35 -21.69
N GLY A 101 16.27 30.49 -20.88
CA GLY A 101 17.44 30.81 -20.07
C GLY A 101 17.13 31.30 -18.66
N ARG A 102 15.85 31.49 -18.30
CA ARG A 102 15.44 31.97 -16.97
C ARG A 102 15.97 31.07 -15.86
N PHE A 103 15.88 29.76 -16.07
CA PHE A 103 16.28 28.74 -15.10
C PHE A 103 17.63 28.08 -15.43
N ALA A 104 18.45 28.68 -16.31
CA ALA A 104 19.70 28.08 -16.80
C ALA A 104 20.92 28.34 -15.89
N SER A 105 20.77 29.15 -14.85
CA SER A 105 21.82 29.48 -13.88
C SER A 105 21.25 29.47 -12.46
N PRO A 106 20.81 28.30 -11.98
CA PRO A 106 20.23 28.21 -10.66
C PRO A 106 21.27 28.51 -9.59
N HIS A 107 20.85 29.08 -8.47
CA HIS A 107 21.76 29.71 -7.53
C HIS A 107 21.23 29.64 -6.11
N ARG A 108 22.09 29.88 -5.12
CA ARG A 108 21.62 30.02 -3.75
C ARG A 108 20.70 31.25 -3.65
N PRO A 109 19.47 31.10 -3.11
CA PRO A 109 18.57 32.24 -2.93
C PRO A 109 19.25 33.37 -2.13
N GLY A 110 19.17 34.58 -2.68
CA GLY A 110 19.81 35.79 -2.14
C GLY A 110 21.30 35.93 -2.44
N VAL A 111 21.94 34.98 -3.13
CA VAL A 111 23.37 34.99 -3.50
C VAL A 111 23.55 34.51 -4.95
N PRO A 112 23.20 35.33 -5.98
CA PRO A 112 23.23 34.93 -7.40
C PRO A 112 24.57 34.44 -7.94
N GLU A 113 25.68 34.83 -7.33
CA GLU A 113 27.02 34.38 -7.69
C GLU A 113 27.35 32.94 -7.22
N ASP A 114 26.60 32.40 -6.26
CA ASP A 114 26.75 31.04 -5.71
C ASP A 114 25.86 30.07 -6.51
N VAL A 115 26.27 29.85 -7.77
CA VAL A 115 25.53 29.06 -8.77
C VAL A 115 25.61 27.56 -8.47
N TRP A 116 24.46 26.89 -8.50
CA TRP A 116 24.36 25.43 -8.43
C TRP A 116 24.80 24.77 -9.74
N PRO A 117 25.51 23.63 -9.66
CA PRO A 117 25.86 22.90 -10.87
C PRO A 117 24.60 22.37 -11.57
N LEU A 118 24.49 22.63 -12.87
CA LEU A 118 23.56 21.92 -13.76
C LEU A 118 24.36 21.03 -14.70
N SER A 119 23.79 19.88 -15.06
CA SER A 119 24.37 19.05 -16.12
C SER A 119 24.39 19.83 -17.45
N PRO A 120 25.34 19.55 -18.37
CA PRO A 120 25.36 20.21 -19.68
C PRO A 120 24.06 20.01 -20.48
N SER A 121 23.40 18.86 -20.33
CA SER A 121 22.10 18.58 -20.93
C SER A 121 21.01 19.48 -20.34
N ASP A 122 20.91 19.58 -19.01
CA ASP A 122 19.90 20.41 -18.35
C ASP A 122 20.12 21.88 -18.68
N GLN A 123 21.36 22.35 -18.66
CA GLN A 123 21.67 23.72 -19.01
C GLN A 123 21.28 24.04 -20.48
N THR A 124 21.46 23.08 -21.39
CA THR A 124 21.01 23.24 -22.79
C THR A 124 19.49 23.35 -22.86
N ILE A 125 18.77 22.51 -22.11
CA ILE A 125 17.30 22.51 -22.07
C ILE A 125 16.77 23.81 -21.45
N MET A 126 17.33 24.25 -20.33
CA MET A 126 16.91 25.46 -19.62
C MET A 126 17.17 26.73 -20.42
N ARG A 127 18.12 26.73 -21.37
CA ARG A 127 18.38 27.86 -22.28
C ARG A 127 17.36 28.02 -23.41
N GLN A 128 16.61 26.97 -23.74
CA GLN A 128 15.62 27.04 -24.82
C GLN A 128 14.33 27.72 -24.34
N PRO A 129 13.60 28.43 -25.20
CA PRO A 129 12.23 28.83 -24.92
C PRO A 129 11.29 27.65 -24.62
N GLY A 130 10.19 27.92 -23.89
CA GLY A 130 9.09 26.98 -23.66
C GLY A 130 8.84 26.66 -22.19
N PHE A 131 8.04 25.63 -21.92
CA PHE A 131 7.67 25.24 -20.57
C PHE A 131 8.73 24.35 -19.91
N LYS A 132 9.09 24.69 -18.68
CA LYS A 132 10.00 23.92 -17.82
C LYS A 132 9.20 23.24 -16.73
N VAL A 133 9.61 22.02 -16.39
CA VAL A 133 9.07 21.15 -15.35
C VAL A 133 10.05 21.12 -14.19
N MET A 134 9.64 21.57 -13.03
CA MET A 134 10.42 21.57 -11.79
C MET A 134 9.54 21.97 -10.61
N HIS A 135 9.95 21.67 -9.38
CA HIS A 135 9.13 21.94 -8.19
C HIS A 135 9.37 23.33 -7.63
N ILE A 136 10.61 23.63 -7.21
CA ILE A 136 10.95 24.96 -6.68
C ILE A 136 12.24 25.44 -7.36
N PRO A 137 12.21 26.52 -8.16
CA PRO A 137 13.42 27.06 -8.75
C PRO A 137 14.46 27.36 -7.67
N ASP A 138 15.72 27.01 -7.97
CA ASP A 138 16.88 27.21 -7.09
C ASP A 138 16.97 26.34 -5.82
N ILE A 139 15.93 25.58 -5.49
CA ILE A 139 15.86 24.73 -4.29
C ILE A 139 15.65 23.26 -4.65
N ASP A 140 14.69 22.99 -5.52
CA ASP A 140 14.21 21.66 -5.86
C ASP A 140 13.83 21.59 -7.34
N GLN A 141 14.83 21.81 -8.18
CA GLN A 141 14.64 22.09 -9.59
C GLN A 141 14.80 20.85 -10.50
N HIS A 142 15.24 19.73 -9.94
CA HIS A 142 15.59 18.55 -10.71
C HIS A 142 14.34 17.71 -10.97
N ALA A 143 14.13 17.36 -12.25
CA ALA A 143 13.00 16.59 -12.70
C ALA A 143 13.45 15.32 -13.43
N THR A 144 12.70 14.23 -13.29
CA THR A 144 12.96 12.96 -14.00
C THR A 144 12.65 13.07 -15.50
N CYS A 145 11.95 14.12 -15.92
CA CYS A 145 11.71 14.49 -17.31
C CYS A 145 11.74 16.01 -17.47
N GLN A 146 12.33 16.51 -18.57
CA GLN A 146 12.44 17.93 -18.89
C GLN A 146 12.83 18.08 -20.37
N PRO A 147 12.33 19.05 -21.17
CA PRO A 147 11.24 20.01 -20.90
C PRO A 147 9.85 19.34 -20.86
N LEU A 148 8.77 20.13 -20.69
CA LEU A 148 7.39 19.62 -20.74
C LEU A 148 7.14 18.71 -21.96
N LEU A 149 7.59 19.09 -23.15
CA LEU A 149 7.42 18.28 -24.36
C LEU A 149 8.03 16.87 -24.25
N GLN A 150 9.15 16.73 -23.52
CA GLN A 150 9.76 15.42 -23.27
C GLN A 150 8.93 14.61 -22.27
N CYS A 151 8.43 15.23 -21.21
CA CYS A 151 7.51 14.58 -20.27
C CYS A 151 6.25 14.06 -20.98
N LEU A 152 5.62 14.92 -21.79
CA LEU A 152 4.44 14.55 -22.59
C LEU A 152 4.75 13.43 -23.59
N SER A 153 5.93 13.43 -24.19
CA SER A 153 6.35 12.38 -25.13
C SER A 153 6.50 11.02 -24.44
N GLN A 154 7.07 10.98 -23.22
CA GLN A 154 7.15 9.75 -22.42
C GLN A 154 5.75 9.18 -22.12
N ILE A 155 4.80 10.03 -21.73
CA ILE A 155 3.41 9.63 -21.46
C ILE A 155 2.76 9.06 -22.73
N ARG A 156 2.94 9.75 -23.87
CA ARG A 156 2.41 9.29 -25.17
C ARG A 156 3.00 7.95 -25.59
N GLU A 157 4.31 7.78 -25.48
CA GLU A 157 5.00 6.55 -25.86
C GLU A 157 4.49 5.37 -25.04
N TRP A 158 4.35 5.55 -23.73
CA TRP A 158 3.74 4.55 -22.85
C TRP A 158 2.28 4.26 -23.24
N SER A 159 1.47 5.29 -23.47
CA SER A 159 0.06 5.13 -23.85
C SER A 159 -0.11 4.34 -25.16
N VAL A 160 0.73 4.62 -26.16
CA VAL A 160 0.75 3.89 -27.44
C VAL A 160 1.17 2.43 -27.26
N ALA A 161 2.08 2.14 -26.33
CA ALA A 161 2.48 0.78 -26.00
C ALA A 161 1.40 0.00 -25.25
N HIS A 162 0.45 0.68 -24.59
CA HIS A 162 -0.58 0.09 -23.73
C HIS A 162 -2.01 0.48 -24.16
N PRO A 163 -2.46 0.21 -25.39
CA PRO A 163 -3.71 0.77 -25.94
C PRO A 163 -5.00 0.40 -25.16
N GLY A 164 -4.95 -0.59 -24.26
CA GLY A 164 -6.05 -0.98 -23.38
C GLY A 164 -6.16 -0.24 -22.05
N HIS A 165 -5.20 0.65 -21.72
CA HIS A 165 -5.15 1.33 -20.43
C HIS A 165 -6.40 2.19 -20.19
N VAL A 166 -6.85 2.30 -18.93
CA VAL A 166 -7.86 3.32 -18.56
C VAL A 166 -7.28 4.72 -18.76
N PRO A 167 -8.09 5.77 -18.93
CA PRO A 167 -7.58 7.12 -19.16
C PRO A 167 -6.45 7.52 -18.19
N VAL A 168 -5.35 8.04 -18.73
CA VAL A 168 -4.29 8.64 -17.93
C VAL A 168 -4.60 10.11 -17.75
N PHE A 169 -4.67 10.56 -16.51
CA PHE A 169 -4.88 11.97 -16.17
C PHE A 169 -3.53 12.65 -15.99
N VAL A 170 -3.39 13.87 -16.49
CA VAL A 170 -2.21 14.70 -16.31
C VAL A 170 -2.67 16.03 -15.74
N ILE A 171 -2.37 16.25 -14.46
CA ILE A 171 -2.54 17.53 -13.79
C ILE A 171 -1.38 18.42 -14.21
N LEU A 172 -1.73 19.64 -14.64
CA LEU A 172 -0.80 20.71 -14.98
C LEU A 172 -0.92 21.77 -13.89
N GLU A 173 0.10 21.87 -13.07
CA GLU A 173 0.25 22.90 -12.03
C GLU A 173 1.04 24.06 -12.67
N VAL A 174 0.37 25.15 -13.01
CA VAL A 174 0.99 26.34 -13.59
C VAL A 174 1.59 27.22 -12.52
N GLU A 175 2.92 27.21 -12.47
CA GLU A 175 3.67 27.96 -11.49
C GLU A 175 4.05 29.35 -12.01
N GLN A 176 3.70 30.36 -11.22
CA GLN A 176 3.82 31.78 -11.59
C GLN A 176 4.61 32.61 -10.59
N HIS A 177 5.04 32.00 -9.48
CA HIS A 177 5.82 32.65 -8.43
C HIS A 177 6.92 31.74 -7.94
N ASN A 178 7.91 32.32 -7.28
CA ASN A 178 8.86 31.59 -6.46
C ASN A 178 8.75 32.15 -5.05
N ASP A 179 8.20 31.36 -4.13
CA ASP A 179 7.96 31.79 -2.74
C ASP A 179 9.26 31.83 -1.92
N ILE A 180 10.37 31.39 -2.49
CA ILE A 180 11.69 31.48 -1.88
C ILE A 180 12.28 32.87 -2.07
N THR A 181 12.40 33.61 -0.97
CA THR A 181 12.97 34.96 -0.98
C THR A 181 14.38 34.97 -1.58
N GLY A 182 14.55 35.76 -2.65
CA GLY A 182 15.83 35.90 -3.36
C GLY A 182 16.12 34.80 -4.37
N GLY A 183 15.16 33.92 -4.69
CA GLY A 183 15.25 33.00 -5.81
C GLY A 183 14.92 33.65 -7.16
N THR A 184 15.10 32.87 -8.22
CA THR A 184 14.75 33.18 -9.61
C THR A 184 13.25 33.45 -9.73
N GLU A 185 12.89 34.62 -10.25
CA GLU A 185 11.50 34.99 -10.50
C GLU A 185 10.89 34.18 -11.65
N ALA A 186 9.71 33.60 -11.39
CA ALA A 186 8.90 32.91 -12.39
C ALA A 186 8.23 33.90 -13.37
N GLU A 187 7.92 33.41 -14.57
CA GLU A 187 7.17 34.19 -15.57
C GLU A 187 5.66 34.04 -15.35
N PRO A 188 4.90 35.15 -15.21
CA PRO A 188 3.45 35.07 -15.12
C PRO A 188 2.83 34.50 -16.40
N PHE A 189 1.77 33.71 -16.25
CA PHE A 189 0.97 33.21 -17.36
C PHE A 189 -0.04 34.27 -17.78
N ASP A 190 -0.22 34.41 -19.08
CA ASP A 190 -1.34 35.13 -19.68
C ASP A 190 -2.12 34.23 -20.63
N ALA A 191 -3.13 34.79 -21.30
CA ALA A 191 -3.96 34.02 -22.24
C ALA A 191 -3.14 33.44 -23.42
N ALA A 192 -2.11 34.14 -23.90
CA ALA A 192 -1.26 33.65 -24.98
C ALA A 192 -0.33 32.53 -24.48
N THR A 193 0.16 32.61 -23.24
CA THR A 193 0.89 31.51 -22.60
C THR A 193 0.03 30.26 -22.51
N PHE A 194 -1.24 30.39 -22.14
CA PHE A 194 -2.18 29.26 -22.11
C PHE A 194 -2.51 28.70 -23.51
N ASP A 195 -2.62 29.55 -24.53
CA ASP A 195 -2.77 29.09 -25.92
C ASP A 195 -1.54 28.32 -26.40
N ALA A 196 -0.34 28.76 -25.99
CA ALA A 196 0.91 28.06 -26.25
C ALA A 196 0.99 26.71 -25.52
N LEU A 197 0.46 26.61 -24.29
CA LEU A 197 0.36 25.36 -23.54
C LEU A 197 -0.55 24.35 -24.26
N ASP A 198 -1.76 24.76 -24.67
CA ASP A 198 -2.66 23.91 -25.46
C ASP A 198 -2.00 23.46 -26.77
N SER A 199 -1.27 24.36 -27.45
CA SER A 199 -0.53 24.04 -28.66
C SER A 199 0.61 23.04 -28.40
N ALA A 200 1.32 23.15 -27.27
CA ALA A 200 2.37 22.22 -26.89
C ALA A 200 1.80 20.81 -26.70
N ILE A 201 0.66 20.67 -26.01
CA ILE A 201 -0.01 19.38 -25.84
C ILE A 201 -0.45 18.80 -27.18
N ARG A 202 -1.11 19.60 -28.04
CA ARG A 202 -1.54 19.17 -29.38
C ARG A 202 -0.40 18.83 -30.33
N SER A 203 0.82 19.33 -30.06
CA SER A 203 2.00 18.96 -30.84
C SER A 203 2.47 17.52 -30.57
N VAL A 204 2.15 16.98 -29.40
CA VAL A 204 2.52 15.61 -28.98
C VAL A 204 1.35 14.64 -29.25
N PHE A 205 0.14 15.01 -28.83
CA PHE A 205 -1.03 14.12 -28.89
C PHE A 205 -1.97 14.47 -30.05
N SER A 206 -2.37 13.45 -30.80
CA SER A 206 -3.46 13.59 -31.77
C SER A 206 -4.83 13.68 -31.08
N PRO A 207 -5.87 14.26 -31.73
CA PRO A 207 -7.20 14.36 -31.13
C PRO A 207 -7.79 13.01 -30.68
N SER A 208 -7.50 11.91 -31.37
CA SER A 208 -7.99 10.57 -30.98
C SER A 208 -7.34 10.01 -29.72
N GLN A 209 -6.19 10.55 -29.32
CA GLN A 209 -5.47 10.17 -28.10
C GLN A 209 -5.86 11.03 -26.90
N LEU A 210 -6.73 12.02 -27.07
CA LEU A 210 -7.17 12.94 -26.04
C LEU A 210 -8.65 12.72 -25.73
N LEU A 211 -9.02 12.95 -24.48
CA LEU A 211 -10.40 13.26 -24.10
C LEU A 211 -10.46 14.73 -23.68
N MET A 212 -11.08 15.57 -24.49
CA MET A 212 -11.14 17.03 -24.30
C MET A 212 -12.50 17.48 -23.75
N PRO A 213 -12.59 18.70 -23.17
CA PRO A 213 -13.85 19.29 -22.73
C PRO A 213 -14.97 19.27 -23.78
N ASP A 214 -14.62 19.47 -25.05
CA ASP A 214 -15.58 19.46 -26.16
C ASP A 214 -16.18 18.08 -26.42
N ASP A 215 -15.42 17.01 -26.20
CA ASP A 215 -15.88 15.62 -26.36
C ASP A 215 -16.91 15.25 -25.27
N VAL A 216 -16.68 15.73 -24.05
CA VAL A 216 -17.59 15.50 -22.91
C VAL A 216 -18.85 16.37 -23.03
N ARG A 217 -18.69 17.63 -23.45
CA ARG A 217 -19.83 18.55 -23.61
C ARG A 217 -20.78 18.07 -24.71
N GLY A 218 -20.23 17.62 -25.85
CA GLY A 218 -21.01 17.31 -27.04
C GLY A 218 -21.94 18.48 -27.42
N GLU A 219 -23.23 18.18 -27.55
CA GLU A 219 -24.27 19.16 -27.92
C GLU A 219 -24.85 19.96 -26.73
N ALA A 220 -24.40 19.72 -25.50
CA ALA A 220 -24.89 20.45 -24.34
C ALA A 220 -24.52 21.96 -24.42
N PRO A 221 -25.33 22.85 -23.83
CA PRO A 221 -25.07 24.30 -23.87
C PRO A 221 -23.74 24.67 -23.19
N ASP A 222 -23.39 23.97 -22.12
CA ASP A 222 -22.14 24.10 -21.40
C ASP A 222 -21.71 22.76 -20.81
N LEU A 223 -20.47 22.70 -20.34
CA LEU A 223 -19.86 21.45 -19.88
C LEU A 223 -20.54 20.94 -18.60
N ARG A 224 -20.87 21.84 -17.67
CA ARG A 224 -21.58 21.48 -16.44
C ARG A 224 -22.92 20.81 -16.71
N SER A 225 -23.68 21.32 -17.67
CA SER A 225 -24.97 20.73 -18.05
C SER A 225 -24.79 19.32 -18.60
N ALA A 226 -23.73 19.05 -19.38
CA ALA A 226 -23.42 17.70 -19.85
C ALA A 226 -23.12 16.76 -18.67
N ILE A 227 -22.27 17.19 -17.75
CA ILE A 227 -21.89 16.41 -16.56
C ILE A 227 -23.11 16.07 -15.70
N LEU A 228 -23.95 17.06 -15.37
CA LEU A 228 -25.11 16.84 -14.50
C LEU A 228 -26.20 15.96 -15.11
N THR A 229 -26.26 15.84 -16.45
CA THR A 229 -27.35 15.12 -17.13
C THR A 229 -26.93 13.78 -17.72
N LYS A 230 -25.71 13.69 -18.26
CA LYS A 230 -25.17 12.50 -18.94
C LYS A 230 -24.03 11.84 -18.16
N GLY A 231 -23.30 12.62 -17.37
CA GLY A 231 -22.04 12.20 -16.75
C GLY A 231 -20.88 12.18 -17.75
N TRP A 232 -19.85 11.40 -17.45
CA TRP A 232 -18.67 11.28 -18.30
C TRP A 232 -18.84 10.21 -19.39
N PRO A 233 -18.02 10.23 -20.46
CA PRO A 233 -18.01 9.17 -21.46
C PRO A 233 -17.77 7.78 -20.85
N SER A 234 -18.22 6.77 -21.59
CA SER A 234 -18.00 5.37 -21.25
C SER A 234 -16.53 4.96 -21.39
N MET A 235 -16.11 3.89 -20.72
CA MET A 235 -14.76 3.34 -20.81
C MET A 235 -14.44 2.93 -22.25
N GLY A 236 -15.40 2.39 -23.01
CA GLY A 236 -15.20 2.09 -24.43
C GLY A 236 -14.83 3.31 -25.28
N GLN A 237 -15.25 4.51 -24.87
CA GLN A 237 -14.90 5.78 -25.53
C GLN A 237 -13.65 6.46 -24.97
N ALA A 238 -13.23 6.07 -23.76
CA ALA A 238 -12.20 6.77 -22.99
C ALA A 238 -10.86 5.99 -22.92
N ARG A 239 -10.87 4.67 -23.06
CA ARG A 239 -9.65 3.83 -23.06
C ARG A 239 -8.58 4.32 -24.03
N GLY A 240 -7.32 4.18 -23.63
CA GLY A 240 -6.17 4.55 -24.44
C GLY A 240 -5.99 6.07 -24.63
N LYS A 241 -6.75 6.90 -23.91
CA LYS A 241 -6.69 8.37 -24.01
C LYS A 241 -6.00 9.00 -22.80
N VAL A 242 -5.54 10.23 -23.01
CA VAL A 242 -4.98 11.11 -21.99
C VAL A 242 -5.95 12.27 -21.73
N VAL A 243 -6.10 12.64 -20.47
CA VAL A 243 -6.98 13.72 -20.00
C VAL A 243 -6.13 14.76 -19.28
N PHE A 244 -6.19 16.02 -19.71
CA PHE A 244 -5.45 17.10 -19.04
C PHE A 244 -6.34 17.86 -18.08
N LEU A 245 -5.83 18.13 -16.88
CA LEU A 245 -6.50 18.87 -15.81
C LEU A 245 -5.61 20.06 -15.42
N LEU A 246 -6.20 21.23 -15.21
CA LEU A 246 -5.50 22.42 -14.74
C LEU A 246 -5.75 22.57 -13.24
N ASP A 247 -4.69 22.60 -12.43
CA ASP A 247 -4.77 22.65 -10.97
C ASP A 247 -5.27 24.02 -10.47
N GLN A 248 -4.62 25.12 -10.90
CA GLN A 248 -4.80 26.44 -10.31
C GLN A 248 -6.17 27.03 -10.64
N ARG A 249 -7.07 26.97 -9.66
CA ARG A 249 -8.40 27.60 -9.74
C ARG A 249 -8.31 29.12 -10.00
N SER A 250 -7.27 29.79 -9.49
CA SER A 250 -7.02 31.22 -9.69
C SER A 250 -6.88 31.60 -11.16
N ASP A 251 -6.27 30.73 -11.96
CA ASP A 251 -5.93 31.01 -13.36
C ASP A 251 -7.03 30.67 -14.36
N ARG A 252 -8.11 30.05 -13.87
CA ARG A 252 -9.29 29.69 -14.66
C ARG A 252 -9.80 30.86 -15.50
N SER A 253 -9.83 32.07 -14.96
CA SER A 253 -10.35 33.24 -15.71
C SER A 253 -9.47 33.62 -16.91
N LEU A 254 -8.15 33.44 -16.80
CA LEU A 254 -7.19 33.65 -17.88
C LEU A 254 -7.31 32.54 -18.92
N TYR A 255 -7.36 31.28 -18.48
CA TYR A 255 -7.53 30.13 -19.37
C TYR A 255 -8.83 30.20 -20.19
N LEU A 256 -9.92 30.73 -19.63
CA LEU A 256 -11.19 30.85 -20.35
C LEU A 256 -11.28 32.04 -21.32
N ARG A 257 -10.29 32.93 -21.36
CA ARG A 257 -10.34 34.12 -22.22
C ARG A 257 -10.39 33.72 -23.69
N GLY A 258 -11.51 34.03 -24.37
CA GLY A 258 -11.75 33.60 -25.76
C GLY A 258 -12.35 32.19 -25.92
N HIS A 259 -12.48 31.43 -24.83
CA HIS A 259 -12.85 30.02 -24.82
C HIS A 259 -13.99 29.75 -23.83
N SER A 260 -15.14 30.39 -24.04
CA SER A 260 -16.31 30.27 -23.14
C SER A 260 -16.71 28.82 -22.88
N ALA A 261 -16.82 28.44 -21.61
CA ALA A 261 -17.09 27.07 -21.16
C ALA A 261 -16.15 26.01 -21.79
N LEU A 262 -14.84 26.34 -21.87
CA LEU A 262 -13.76 25.50 -22.39
C LEU A 262 -13.84 25.14 -23.88
N ARG A 263 -14.64 25.84 -24.69
CA ARG A 263 -14.70 25.61 -26.14
C ARG A 263 -13.32 25.69 -26.79
N GLY A 264 -12.86 24.60 -27.41
CA GLY A 264 -11.56 24.50 -28.07
C GLY A 264 -10.34 24.31 -27.14
N ARG A 265 -10.53 24.33 -25.81
CA ARG A 265 -9.45 24.07 -24.84
C ARG A 265 -9.11 22.59 -24.77
N VAL A 266 -7.89 22.29 -24.31
CA VAL A 266 -7.41 20.91 -24.15
C VAL A 266 -7.67 20.40 -22.73
N ALA A 267 -7.46 21.24 -21.71
CA ALA A 267 -7.56 20.84 -20.31
C ALA A 267 -8.91 21.20 -19.67
N PHE A 268 -9.31 20.43 -18.67
CA PHE A 268 -10.42 20.73 -17.77
C PHE A 268 -9.93 21.61 -16.62
N THR A 269 -10.67 22.65 -16.28
CA THR A 269 -10.32 23.58 -15.18
C THR A 269 -10.76 23.02 -13.83
N ASN A 270 -9.96 23.26 -12.78
CA ASN A 270 -10.40 23.16 -11.38
C ASN A 270 -11.47 24.24 -11.10
N ALA A 271 -12.73 23.91 -11.38
CA ALA A 271 -13.83 24.87 -11.42
C ALA A 271 -14.73 24.76 -10.20
N ASP A 272 -15.34 25.89 -9.81
CA ASP A 272 -16.48 25.86 -8.88
C ASP A 272 -17.59 24.96 -9.48
N PRO A 273 -18.17 24.00 -8.73
CA PRO A 273 -19.22 23.11 -9.24
C PRO A 273 -20.48 23.79 -9.80
N ASN A 274 -20.64 25.11 -9.64
CA ASN A 274 -21.72 25.91 -10.23
C ASN A 274 -21.32 26.66 -11.51
N ALA A 275 -20.05 26.66 -11.87
CA ALA A 275 -19.56 27.36 -13.06
C ALA A 275 -19.93 26.62 -14.37
N PRO A 276 -20.11 27.32 -15.51
CA PRO A 276 -20.50 26.68 -16.78
C PRO A 276 -19.49 25.65 -17.32
N ASP A 277 -18.22 25.81 -17.02
CA ASP A 277 -17.11 24.90 -17.35
C ASP A 277 -16.89 23.79 -16.32
N ALA A 278 -17.74 23.66 -15.31
CA ALA A 278 -17.51 22.70 -14.23
C ALA A 278 -17.68 21.25 -14.71
N ALA A 279 -16.60 20.48 -14.59
CA ALA A 279 -16.59 19.02 -14.73
C ALA A 279 -15.65 18.36 -13.73
N PHE A 280 -14.56 19.05 -13.42
CA PHE A 280 -13.52 18.66 -12.49
C PHE A 280 -13.38 19.70 -11.37
N THR A 281 -13.09 19.25 -10.15
CA THR A 281 -12.70 20.10 -9.03
C THR A 281 -11.76 19.37 -8.11
N GLU A 282 -10.85 20.12 -7.49
CA GLU A 282 -9.96 19.60 -6.46
C GLU A 282 -10.51 19.87 -5.07
N MET A 283 -10.30 18.92 -4.16
CA MET A 283 -10.76 18.95 -2.77
C MET A 283 -9.75 18.26 -1.86
N ASN A 284 -8.57 18.86 -1.68
CA ASN A 284 -7.46 18.26 -0.94
C ASN A 284 -7.70 18.16 0.58
N ASP A 285 -8.50 19.06 1.15
CA ASP A 285 -8.77 19.14 2.60
C ASP A 285 -10.27 19.03 2.96
N GLY A 286 -11.12 18.64 2.01
CA GLY A 286 -12.57 18.58 2.20
C GLY A 286 -13.01 17.35 3.01
N PRO A 287 -14.07 17.45 3.85
CA PRO A 287 -14.62 16.28 4.50
C PRO A 287 -15.16 15.31 3.43
N GLY A 288 -14.87 14.01 3.55
CA GLY A 288 -15.21 13.01 2.53
C GLY A 288 -16.71 12.95 2.15
N GLY A 289 -17.61 13.43 3.02
CA GLY A 289 -19.04 13.55 2.72
C GLY A 289 -19.38 14.57 1.63
N ASP A 290 -18.65 15.69 1.57
CA ASP A 290 -18.84 16.72 0.54
C ASP A 290 -18.35 16.22 -0.82
N ILE A 291 -17.19 15.54 -0.81
CA ILE A 291 -16.65 14.83 -1.98
C ILE A 291 -17.68 13.82 -2.52
N ALA A 292 -18.19 12.93 -1.66
CA ALA A 292 -19.19 11.93 -2.05
C ALA A 292 -20.47 12.56 -2.63
N THR A 293 -20.83 13.78 -2.20
CA THR A 293 -21.98 14.51 -2.74
C THR A 293 -21.74 14.98 -4.18
N LEU A 294 -20.54 15.47 -4.49
CA LEU A 294 -20.18 15.87 -5.85
C LEU A 294 -19.97 14.66 -6.78
N VAL A 295 -19.39 13.57 -6.26
CA VAL A 295 -19.22 12.30 -6.98
C VAL A 295 -20.57 11.75 -7.46
N ARG A 296 -21.60 11.76 -6.60
CA ARG A 296 -22.96 11.34 -6.99
C ARG A 296 -23.61 12.24 -8.05
N ARG A 297 -23.05 13.43 -8.27
CA ARG A 297 -23.49 14.39 -9.29
C ARG A 297 -22.60 14.38 -10.54
N HIS A 298 -21.79 13.33 -10.70
CA HIS A 298 -20.90 13.07 -11.85
C HIS A 298 -19.70 14.02 -12.00
N PHE A 299 -19.42 14.87 -11.01
CA PHE A 299 -18.17 15.64 -11.04
C PHE A 299 -16.99 14.70 -10.79
N LEU A 300 -15.91 14.91 -11.55
CA LEU A 300 -14.62 14.28 -11.31
C LEU A 300 -13.94 15.02 -10.16
N ILE A 301 -13.54 14.30 -9.11
CA ILE A 301 -12.88 14.89 -7.94
C ILE A 301 -11.45 14.36 -7.82
N ARG A 302 -10.49 15.28 -7.67
CA ARG A 302 -9.15 14.97 -7.15
C ARG A 302 -9.03 15.37 -5.69
N THR A 303 -8.37 14.54 -4.91
CA THR A 303 -8.00 14.80 -3.51
C THR A 303 -6.64 14.17 -3.21
N ARG A 304 -6.09 14.46 -2.02
CA ARG A 304 -4.80 13.91 -1.56
C ARG A 304 -4.99 12.98 -0.36
N SER A 305 -4.28 11.86 -0.37
CA SER A 305 -4.25 10.91 0.74
C SER A 305 -3.23 11.25 1.82
N ASP A 306 -2.28 12.14 1.53
CA ASP A 306 -1.15 12.51 2.37
C ASP A 306 -0.67 13.93 2.02
N ALA A 307 0.13 14.52 2.91
CA ALA A 307 0.80 15.79 2.69
C ALA A 307 2.12 15.88 3.46
N ASP A 308 3.09 16.61 2.92
CA ASP A 308 4.30 17.06 3.62
C ASP A 308 5.12 15.92 4.24
N THR A 309 5.04 14.71 3.66
CA THR A 309 5.60 13.45 4.17
C THR A 309 5.08 12.99 5.55
N VAL A 310 4.06 13.64 6.12
CA VAL A 310 3.60 13.42 7.49
C VAL A 310 3.04 12.00 7.66
N GLU A 311 2.11 11.59 6.82
CA GLU A 311 1.54 10.24 6.80
C GLU A 311 2.59 9.20 6.38
N GLY A 312 3.42 9.53 5.38
CA GLY A 312 4.55 8.69 4.95
C GLY A 312 5.51 8.31 6.08
N ARG A 313 5.74 9.22 7.03
CA ARG A 313 6.63 9.00 8.18
C ARG A 313 5.93 8.40 9.38
N SER A 314 4.71 8.85 9.69
CA SER A 314 3.95 8.37 10.84
C SER A 314 3.33 6.99 10.62
N GLY A 315 3.06 6.64 9.38
CA GLY A 315 2.25 5.47 9.03
C GLY A 315 0.76 5.67 9.27
N ASP A 316 0.29 6.90 9.54
CA ASP A 316 -1.14 7.18 9.72
C ASP A 316 -1.88 7.02 8.38
N VAL A 317 -2.95 6.23 8.39
CA VAL A 317 -3.76 5.89 7.22
C VAL A 317 -5.13 6.57 7.24
N GLY A 318 -5.44 7.36 8.27
CA GLY A 318 -6.77 7.94 8.45
C GLY A 318 -7.22 8.81 7.27
N ARG A 319 -6.33 9.68 6.78
CA ARG A 319 -6.59 10.53 5.61
C ARG A 319 -6.78 9.70 4.34
N ARG A 320 -5.84 8.80 4.06
CA ARG A 320 -5.90 7.84 2.94
C ARG A 320 -7.22 7.10 2.87
N ASP A 321 -7.62 6.44 3.96
CA ASP A 321 -8.80 5.59 4.00
C ASP A 321 -10.08 6.42 3.84
N ALA A 322 -10.14 7.61 4.47
CA ALA A 322 -11.25 8.54 4.31
C ALA A 322 -11.41 9.03 2.87
N MET A 323 -10.30 9.37 2.20
CA MET A 323 -10.32 9.84 0.82
C MET A 323 -10.66 8.72 -0.16
N LEU A 324 -10.12 7.52 0.01
CA LEU A 324 -10.50 6.34 -0.78
C LEU A 324 -11.99 6.02 -0.63
N ALA A 325 -12.54 6.11 0.59
CA ALA A 325 -13.96 5.84 0.88
C ALA A 325 -14.91 6.94 0.37
N SER A 326 -14.42 8.17 0.20
CA SER A 326 -15.22 9.31 -0.28
C SER A 326 -15.73 9.15 -1.71
N GLY A 327 -15.09 8.27 -2.49
CA GLY A 327 -15.37 8.09 -3.91
C GLY A 327 -14.75 9.15 -4.82
N ALA A 328 -13.82 9.99 -4.33
CA ALA A 328 -12.99 10.81 -5.22
C ALA A 328 -12.39 9.91 -6.32
N GLN A 329 -12.56 10.27 -7.59
CA GLN A 329 -12.07 9.45 -8.70
C GLN A 329 -10.55 9.41 -8.77
N ILE A 330 -9.89 10.49 -8.35
CA ILE A 330 -8.43 10.62 -8.34
C ILE A 330 -8.00 10.86 -6.90
N VAL A 331 -7.19 9.93 -6.36
CA VAL A 331 -6.54 10.09 -5.04
C VAL A 331 -5.03 10.17 -5.28
N SER A 332 -4.48 11.38 -5.15
CA SER A 332 -3.05 11.66 -5.35
C SER A 332 -2.26 11.41 -4.06
N THR A 333 -1.04 10.89 -4.20
CA THR A 333 -0.13 10.55 -3.09
C THR A 333 1.33 10.77 -3.50
N ASP A 334 2.21 11.00 -2.53
CA ASP A 334 3.67 10.89 -2.74
C ASP A 334 4.15 9.41 -2.66
N TYR A 335 3.27 8.48 -2.24
CA TYR A 335 3.61 7.09 -1.90
C TYR A 335 2.64 6.08 -2.55
N PRO A 336 2.61 5.93 -3.88
CA PRO A 336 1.82 4.88 -4.52
C PRO A 336 2.31 3.47 -4.12
N ASP A 337 1.51 2.43 -4.40
CA ASP A 337 1.86 1.01 -4.09
C ASP A 337 3.24 0.56 -4.59
N SER A 338 3.71 1.13 -5.70
CA SER A 338 5.02 0.88 -6.29
C SER A 338 6.17 1.51 -5.50
N GLU A 339 5.89 2.48 -4.63
CA GLU A 339 6.84 3.38 -3.98
C GLU A 339 6.47 3.61 -2.50
N PRO A 340 6.39 2.54 -1.68
CA PRO A 340 6.03 2.68 -0.28
C PRO A 340 7.05 3.55 0.48
N ALA A 341 6.54 4.37 1.40
CA ALA A 341 7.34 5.28 2.21
C ALA A 341 8.41 4.52 2.99
N ARG A 342 9.68 4.90 2.82
CA ARG A 342 10.83 4.20 3.42
C ARG A 342 10.86 4.17 4.96
N TRP A 343 10.09 5.02 5.62
CA TRP A 343 10.07 5.11 7.10
C TRP A 343 9.07 4.15 7.74
N SER A 344 7.84 4.15 7.23
CA SER A 344 6.73 3.42 7.85
C SER A 344 6.19 2.28 6.97
N GLY A 345 6.55 2.26 5.68
CA GLY A 345 5.90 1.42 4.67
C GLY A 345 4.53 1.94 4.23
N TYR A 346 4.11 3.14 4.65
CA TYR A 346 2.88 3.80 4.19
C TYR A 346 2.85 3.85 2.65
N HIS A 347 1.70 3.49 2.09
CA HIS A 347 1.45 3.53 0.67
C HIS A 347 -0.04 3.67 0.40
N VAL A 348 -0.36 4.05 -0.83
CA VAL A 348 -1.73 4.27 -1.30
C VAL A 348 -1.95 3.51 -2.59
N GLY A 349 -3.01 2.72 -2.59
CA GLY A 349 -3.18 1.64 -3.53
C GLY A 349 -4.52 0.97 -3.38
N PHE A 350 -4.74 -0.05 -4.22
CA PHE A 350 -5.88 -0.93 -4.11
C PHE A 350 -5.41 -2.31 -3.65
N LEU A 351 -6.27 -3.02 -2.94
CA LEU A 351 -5.91 -4.26 -2.27
C LEU A 351 -5.36 -5.31 -3.26
N ASP A 352 -5.89 -5.36 -4.48
CA ASP A 352 -5.46 -6.27 -5.55
C ASP A 352 -4.25 -5.78 -6.36
N ASN A 353 -3.62 -4.67 -5.95
CA ASN A 353 -2.54 -4.00 -6.67
C ASN A 353 -2.95 -3.63 -8.12
N ALA A 354 -4.25 -3.41 -8.35
CA ALA A 354 -4.76 -2.96 -9.64
C ALA A 354 -4.49 -1.46 -9.85
N ALA A 355 -4.38 -1.04 -11.11
CA ALA A 355 -4.26 0.38 -11.46
C ALA A 355 -5.57 1.17 -11.25
N VAL A 356 -6.69 0.46 -11.15
CA VAL A 356 -8.03 1.03 -11.14
C VAL A 356 -9.00 0.12 -10.40
N ARG A 357 -9.99 0.70 -9.71
CA ARG A 357 -11.11 -0.05 -9.13
C ARG A 357 -12.45 0.58 -9.46
N CYS A 358 -13.52 -0.18 -9.23
CA CYS A 358 -14.88 0.36 -9.21
C CYS A 358 -14.99 1.43 -8.13
N ASN A 359 -15.56 2.58 -8.47
CA ASN A 359 -15.77 3.65 -7.51
C ASN A 359 -16.75 3.22 -6.39
N PRO A 360 -16.41 3.36 -5.11
CA PRO A 360 -17.25 2.88 -4.01
C PRO A 360 -18.56 3.67 -3.83
N VAL A 361 -18.71 4.82 -4.49
CA VAL A 361 -19.87 5.71 -4.38
C VAL A 361 -20.71 5.72 -5.66
N SER A 362 -20.09 5.79 -6.84
CA SER A 362 -20.78 6.00 -8.11
C SER A 362 -20.88 4.76 -9.01
N ALA A 363 -20.12 3.68 -8.74
CA ALA A 363 -20.13 2.50 -9.58
C ALA A 363 -21.41 1.65 -9.40
N PRO A 364 -21.87 0.96 -10.47
CA PRO A 364 -22.93 -0.03 -10.37
C PRO A 364 -22.54 -1.20 -9.45
N ALA A 365 -23.53 -1.82 -8.80
CA ALA A 365 -23.31 -2.89 -7.82
C ALA A 365 -22.76 -4.21 -8.41
N ASP A 366 -22.77 -4.36 -9.73
CA ASP A 366 -22.22 -5.48 -10.50
C ASP A 366 -20.86 -5.16 -11.15
N CYS A 367 -20.32 -3.95 -10.92
CA CYS A 367 -18.99 -3.58 -11.35
C CYS A 367 -17.93 -4.51 -10.73
N GLN A 368 -16.95 -4.92 -11.54
CA GLN A 368 -15.83 -5.77 -11.13
C GLN A 368 -14.51 -5.09 -11.48
N SER A 369 -13.76 -4.65 -10.46
CA SER A 369 -12.51 -3.89 -10.60
C SER A 369 -11.51 -4.55 -11.55
N ARG A 370 -11.25 -5.85 -11.35
CA ARG A 370 -10.34 -6.66 -12.17
C ARG A 370 -10.65 -6.71 -13.68
N LEU A 371 -11.87 -6.33 -14.08
CA LEU A 371 -12.30 -6.33 -15.47
C LEU A 371 -12.25 -4.93 -16.10
N ILE A 372 -12.00 -3.88 -15.30
CA ILE A 372 -11.95 -2.51 -15.81
C ILE A 372 -10.72 -2.35 -16.69
N GLU A 373 -9.52 -2.64 -16.20
CA GLU A 373 -8.30 -2.73 -17.00
C GLU A 373 -7.84 -4.17 -16.97
N THR A 374 -8.17 -4.95 -18.00
CA THR A 374 -7.72 -6.34 -18.06
C THR A 374 -6.21 -6.38 -18.22
N PRO A 375 -5.50 -7.13 -17.39
CA PRO A 375 -4.06 -7.28 -17.51
C PRO A 375 -3.69 -7.74 -18.93
N ALA A 376 -2.71 -7.09 -19.55
CA ALA A 376 -2.18 -7.49 -20.84
C ALA A 376 -1.54 -8.89 -20.74
N LYS A 377 -1.28 -9.51 -21.90
CA LYS A 377 -0.61 -10.81 -21.93
C LYS A 377 0.82 -10.67 -21.38
N GLY A 378 1.02 -11.13 -20.16
CA GLY A 378 2.29 -10.99 -19.43
C GLY A 378 2.13 -10.33 -18.06
N ASP A 379 1.02 -9.64 -17.85
CA ASP A 379 0.74 -8.97 -16.59
C ASP A 379 0.35 -9.96 -15.49
N PHE A 380 0.80 -9.65 -14.29
CA PHE A 380 0.58 -10.45 -13.10
C PHE A 380 -0.81 -10.20 -12.51
N HIS A 381 -1.50 -11.25 -12.11
CA HIS A 381 -2.76 -11.19 -11.36
C HIS A 381 -2.72 -12.17 -10.19
N LEU A 382 -3.44 -11.84 -9.12
CA LEU A 382 -3.45 -12.66 -7.91
C LEU A 382 -4.10 -14.02 -8.21
N GLU A 383 -3.35 -15.09 -8.02
CA GLU A 383 -3.81 -16.46 -8.22
C GLU A 383 -4.09 -17.17 -6.90
N ARG A 384 -3.32 -16.86 -5.84
CA ARG A 384 -3.42 -17.52 -4.53
C ARG A 384 -2.98 -16.60 -3.39
N MET A 385 -3.50 -16.83 -2.20
CA MET A 385 -3.05 -16.17 -0.97
C MET A 385 -2.81 -17.21 0.14
N ILE A 386 -1.66 -17.10 0.81
CA ILE A 386 -1.29 -17.96 1.95
C ILE A 386 -0.98 -17.06 3.13
N MET A 387 -1.54 -17.33 4.31
CA MET A 387 -1.35 -16.51 5.52
C MET A 387 -0.99 -17.38 6.72
N VAL A 388 -0.05 -16.89 7.53
CA VAL A 388 0.27 -17.39 8.88
C VAL A 388 -0.13 -16.30 9.86
N MET A 389 -1.14 -16.57 10.68
CA MET A 389 -1.86 -15.58 11.47
C MET A 389 -1.79 -15.90 12.96
N ARG A 390 -1.52 -14.88 13.78
CA ARG A 390 -1.61 -14.93 15.23
C ARG A 390 -3.08 -14.97 15.65
N HIS A 391 -3.40 -15.73 16.68
CA HIS A 391 -4.75 -15.71 17.28
C HIS A 391 -5.20 -14.31 17.71
N GLY A 392 -6.51 -14.14 17.89
CA GLY A 392 -7.14 -12.91 18.38
C GLY A 392 -6.91 -12.66 19.88
N ILE A 393 -7.58 -11.62 20.38
CA ILE A 393 -7.46 -11.15 21.78
C ILE A 393 -7.86 -12.25 22.75
N ARG A 394 -6.97 -12.57 23.67
CA ARG A 394 -7.20 -13.58 24.70
C ARG A 394 -7.19 -12.96 26.09
N SER A 395 -7.77 -13.68 27.04
CA SER A 395 -7.48 -13.40 28.44
C SER A 395 -5.99 -13.66 28.75
N PRO A 396 -5.42 -13.00 29.78
CA PRO A 396 -4.05 -13.26 30.21
C PRO A 396 -3.83 -14.73 30.53
N LEU A 397 -2.64 -15.24 30.23
CA LEU A 397 -2.25 -16.60 30.61
C LEU A 397 -2.19 -16.71 32.14
N ALA A 398 -2.32 -17.94 32.65
CA ALA A 398 -2.12 -18.21 34.06
C ALA A 398 -0.72 -17.74 34.49
N GLY A 399 -0.64 -16.87 35.50
CA GLY A 399 0.62 -16.30 35.98
C GLY A 399 1.20 -15.16 35.14
N GLN A 400 0.53 -14.72 34.06
CA GLN A 400 0.99 -13.60 33.22
C GLN A 400 1.09 -12.28 34.03
N VAL A 401 0.18 -12.10 34.98
CA VAL A 401 0.26 -11.04 36.00
C VAL A 401 0.75 -11.68 37.31
N PRO A 402 1.99 -11.41 37.74
CA PRO A 402 2.52 -11.99 38.97
C PRO A 402 1.77 -11.51 40.22
N ALA A 403 1.71 -12.37 41.25
CA ALA A 403 1.13 -12.00 42.53
C ALA A 403 1.88 -10.80 43.17
N GLY A 404 1.12 -9.83 43.69
CA GLY A 404 1.69 -8.62 44.30
C GLY A 404 2.08 -7.51 43.32
N VAL A 405 1.82 -7.69 42.02
CA VAL A 405 1.95 -6.62 41.01
C VAL A 405 0.58 -6.05 40.70
N GLY A 406 0.30 -4.84 41.18
CA GLY A 406 -0.93 -4.10 40.91
C GLY A 406 -0.77 -3.04 39.81
N ILE A 407 -1.88 -2.41 39.47
CA ILE A 407 -1.99 -1.15 38.72
C ILE A 407 -3.07 -0.31 39.39
N ALA A 408 -3.06 1.01 39.22
CA ALA A 408 -4.09 1.86 39.81
C ALA A 408 -5.48 1.48 39.27
N GLY A 409 -6.45 1.29 40.17
CA GLY A 409 -7.79 0.77 39.84
C GLY A 409 -7.88 -0.76 39.75
N GLY A 410 -6.75 -1.47 39.86
CA GLY A 410 -6.67 -2.93 39.80
C GLY A 410 -6.71 -3.49 38.38
N TRP A 411 -6.26 -4.74 38.24
CA TRP A 411 -6.33 -5.44 36.95
C TRP A 411 -7.79 -5.72 36.55
N PRO A 412 -8.15 -5.52 35.27
CA PRO A 412 -9.51 -5.73 34.81
C PRO A 412 -9.91 -7.20 34.93
N GLN A 413 -11.20 -7.43 35.15
CA GLN A 413 -11.77 -8.77 35.12
C GLN A 413 -11.92 -9.28 33.68
N TRP A 414 -11.62 -10.56 33.49
CA TRP A 414 -11.68 -11.23 32.20
C TRP A 414 -12.79 -12.27 32.17
N SER A 415 -13.45 -12.40 31.02
CA SER A 415 -14.40 -13.47 30.76
C SER A 415 -13.67 -14.68 30.16
N GLY A 416 -14.03 -15.89 30.59
CA GLY A 416 -13.42 -17.14 30.09
C GLY A 416 -12.24 -17.62 30.94
N ALA A 417 -11.68 -18.79 30.60
CA ALA A 417 -10.51 -19.31 31.29
C ALA A 417 -9.24 -18.54 30.87
N PRO A 418 -8.16 -18.57 31.67
CA PRO A 418 -6.88 -17.96 31.29
C PRO A 418 -6.38 -18.48 29.95
N GLY A 419 -6.08 -17.55 29.03
CA GLY A 419 -5.61 -17.86 27.68
C GLY A 419 -6.70 -18.13 26.64
N ASP A 420 -7.98 -18.14 27.01
CA ASP A 420 -9.09 -18.28 26.04
C ASP A 420 -9.25 -17.01 25.19
N LEU A 421 -9.71 -17.19 23.94
CA LEU A 421 -10.15 -16.09 23.09
C LEU A 421 -11.34 -15.37 23.73
N THR A 422 -11.30 -14.04 23.80
CA THR A 422 -12.43 -13.25 24.33
C THR A 422 -13.53 -13.07 23.28
N PRO A 423 -14.77 -12.74 23.70
CA PRO A 423 -15.83 -12.36 22.76
C PRO A 423 -15.43 -11.18 21.85
N HIS A 424 -14.75 -10.17 22.40
CA HIS A 424 -14.25 -9.02 21.62
C HIS A 424 -13.16 -9.46 20.63
N GLY A 425 -12.25 -10.33 21.06
CA GLY A 425 -11.25 -10.95 20.18
C GLY A 425 -11.88 -11.71 19.01
N ALA A 426 -12.97 -12.44 19.24
CA ALA A 426 -13.71 -13.12 18.18
C ALA A 426 -14.34 -12.14 17.18
N LEU A 427 -14.82 -10.96 17.63
CA LEU A 427 -15.32 -9.91 16.73
C LEU A 427 -14.19 -9.34 15.87
N GLY A 428 -13.01 -9.07 16.45
CA GLY A 428 -11.84 -8.64 15.69
C GLY A 428 -11.43 -9.64 14.60
N MET A 429 -11.35 -10.94 14.94
CA MET A 429 -11.06 -11.98 13.96
C MET A 429 -12.13 -12.09 12.87
N THR A 430 -13.41 -11.89 13.22
CA THR A 430 -14.52 -11.86 12.25
C THR A 430 -14.40 -10.66 11.30
N ALA A 431 -14.00 -9.50 11.80
CA ALA A 431 -13.75 -8.31 10.98
C ALA A 431 -12.60 -8.53 10.00
N LEU A 432 -11.49 -9.13 10.43
CA LEU A 432 -10.38 -9.52 9.56
C LEU A 432 -10.81 -10.51 8.48
N GLY A 433 -11.58 -11.55 8.84
CA GLY A 433 -12.13 -12.48 7.85
C GLY A 433 -13.04 -11.78 6.83
N THR A 434 -13.83 -10.80 7.27
CA THR A 434 -14.70 -10.00 6.39
C THR A 434 -13.90 -9.15 5.42
N PHE A 435 -12.82 -8.52 5.90
CA PHE A 435 -11.91 -7.75 5.07
C PHE A 435 -11.22 -8.63 4.01
N ASP A 436 -10.62 -9.75 4.42
CA ASP A 436 -9.92 -10.68 3.51
C ASP A 436 -10.86 -11.24 2.45
N ARG A 437 -12.13 -11.45 2.82
CA ARG A 437 -13.17 -11.86 1.90
C ARG A 437 -13.42 -10.83 0.80
N VAL A 438 -13.54 -9.56 1.17
CA VAL A 438 -13.72 -8.45 0.23
C VAL A 438 -12.49 -8.31 -0.66
N TRP A 439 -11.29 -8.33 -0.07
CA TRP A 439 -10.03 -8.27 -0.79
C TRP A 439 -9.95 -9.35 -1.86
N MET A 440 -10.06 -10.62 -1.47
CA MET A 440 -9.94 -11.74 -2.40
C MET A 440 -11.09 -11.79 -3.41
N ALA A 441 -12.28 -11.29 -3.07
CA ALA A 441 -13.38 -11.15 -4.03
C ALA A 441 -13.09 -10.09 -5.10
N GLN A 442 -12.54 -8.94 -4.71
CA GLN A 442 -12.16 -7.85 -5.61
C GLN A 442 -11.04 -8.29 -6.57
N ALA A 443 -10.05 -9.01 -6.04
CA ALA A 443 -8.98 -9.63 -6.82
C ALA A 443 -9.46 -10.76 -7.74
N GLY A 444 -10.70 -11.24 -7.58
CA GLY A 444 -11.27 -12.34 -8.37
C GLY A 444 -10.83 -13.74 -7.93
N LEU A 445 -10.14 -13.85 -6.80
CA LEU A 445 -9.64 -15.11 -6.24
C LEU A 445 -10.77 -16.02 -5.73
N ILE A 446 -11.87 -15.42 -5.27
CA ILE A 446 -13.08 -16.12 -4.81
C ILE A 446 -14.36 -15.39 -5.26
N PRO A 447 -15.50 -16.08 -5.44
CA PRO A 447 -16.74 -15.46 -5.95
C PRO A 447 -17.29 -14.44 -4.96
N ALA A 448 -17.65 -13.20 -5.32
CA ALA A 448 -18.03 -12.17 -4.34
C ALA A 448 -19.26 -12.48 -3.44
N LYS A 449 -20.26 -13.21 -3.96
CA LYS A 449 -21.56 -13.43 -3.28
C LYS A 449 -21.89 -14.90 -2.96
N ALA A 450 -21.07 -15.83 -3.43
CA ALA A 450 -21.28 -17.27 -3.26
C ALA A 450 -20.20 -17.90 -2.38
N CYS A 451 -20.50 -19.07 -1.81
CA CYS A 451 -19.47 -19.87 -1.14
C CYS A 451 -18.38 -20.27 -2.14
N PRO A 452 -17.09 -20.16 -1.78
CA PRO A 452 -16.00 -20.76 -2.54
C PRO A 452 -16.25 -22.25 -2.82
N SER A 453 -15.74 -22.75 -3.95
CA SER A 453 -15.82 -24.17 -4.30
C SER A 453 -15.10 -25.04 -3.26
N ALA A 454 -15.51 -26.30 -3.15
CA ALA A 454 -14.88 -27.24 -2.24
C ALA A 454 -13.37 -27.35 -2.54
N GLY A 455 -12.53 -27.18 -1.52
CA GLY A 455 -11.08 -27.19 -1.64
C GLY A 455 -10.45 -25.86 -2.07
N ALA A 456 -11.22 -24.83 -2.44
CA ALA A 456 -10.66 -23.51 -2.76
C ALA A 456 -10.11 -22.77 -1.52
N VAL A 457 -10.57 -23.14 -0.33
CA VAL A 457 -10.15 -22.54 0.94
C VAL A 457 -9.72 -23.66 1.89
N ALA A 458 -8.55 -23.50 2.52
CA ALA A 458 -8.03 -24.43 3.51
C ALA A 458 -7.58 -23.69 4.76
N VAL A 459 -8.12 -24.05 5.92
CA VAL A 459 -7.77 -23.43 7.20
C VAL A 459 -7.24 -24.50 8.15
N ARG A 460 -6.06 -24.27 8.72
CA ARG A 460 -5.47 -25.11 9.77
C ARG A 460 -5.10 -24.25 10.97
N ALA A 461 -5.51 -24.65 12.16
CA ALA A 461 -5.13 -24.00 13.40
C ALA A 461 -4.16 -24.89 14.21
N ASN A 462 -3.36 -24.24 15.05
CA ASN A 462 -2.78 -24.91 16.21
C ASN A 462 -3.92 -25.45 17.10
N SER A 463 -3.61 -26.40 17.97
CA SER A 463 -4.56 -27.10 18.83
C SER A 463 -4.93 -26.36 20.12
N SER A 464 -4.35 -25.18 20.38
CA SER A 464 -4.76 -24.38 21.54
C SER A 464 -6.21 -23.90 21.39
N PRO A 465 -7.03 -23.85 22.46
CA PRO A 465 -8.42 -23.38 22.37
C PRO A 465 -8.54 -22.00 21.69
N ARG A 466 -7.62 -21.07 22.00
CA ARG A 466 -7.61 -19.73 21.40
C ARG A 466 -7.33 -19.72 19.90
N THR A 467 -6.46 -20.58 19.38
CA THR A 467 -6.16 -20.64 17.94
C THR A 467 -7.31 -21.29 17.16
N ILE A 468 -7.93 -22.33 17.71
CA ILE A 468 -9.11 -22.96 17.11
C ILE A 468 -10.25 -21.94 17.05
N ALA A 469 -10.60 -21.30 18.17
CA ALA A 469 -11.68 -20.31 18.22
C ALA A 469 -11.41 -19.09 17.33
N SER A 470 -10.14 -18.68 17.18
CA SER A 470 -9.76 -17.58 16.29
C SER A 470 -9.95 -17.94 14.83
N ALA A 471 -9.55 -19.15 14.42
CA ALA A 471 -9.74 -19.64 13.06
C ALA A 471 -11.24 -19.77 12.73
N GLU A 472 -12.04 -20.26 13.66
CA GLU A 472 -13.50 -20.32 13.48
C GLU A 472 -14.13 -18.92 13.38
N ALA A 473 -13.68 -17.97 14.20
CA ALA A 473 -14.14 -16.58 14.14
C ALA A 473 -13.78 -15.92 12.81
N PHE A 474 -12.55 -16.11 12.35
CA PHE A 474 -12.12 -15.68 11.03
C PHE A 474 -13.02 -16.26 9.93
N VAL A 475 -13.24 -17.57 9.94
CA VAL A 475 -14.08 -18.27 8.95
C VAL A 475 -15.51 -17.74 8.93
N ARG A 476 -16.09 -17.37 10.07
CA ARG A 476 -17.43 -16.75 10.13
C ARG A 476 -17.51 -15.45 9.34
N GLY A 477 -16.47 -14.61 9.41
CA GLY A 477 -16.40 -13.39 8.61
C GLY A 477 -16.06 -13.64 7.15
N PHE A 478 -15.17 -14.61 6.90
CA PHE A 478 -14.65 -14.88 5.57
C PHE A 478 -15.65 -15.62 4.66
N MET A 479 -16.37 -16.60 5.20
CA MET A 479 -17.31 -17.44 4.46
C MET A 479 -18.65 -17.55 5.20
N PRO A 480 -19.38 -16.42 5.37
CA PRO A 480 -20.61 -16.40 6.15
C PRO A 480 -21.65 -17.35 5.54
N GLY A 481 -22.18 -18.26 6.37
CA GLY A 481 -23.19 -19.24 5.98
C GLY A 481 -22.66 -20.44 5.18
N CYS A 482 -21.35 -20.54 4.93
CA CYS A 482 -20.76 -21.69 4.25
C CYS A 482 -20.28 -22.76 5.24
N SER A 483 -20.34 -24.03 4.82
CA SER A 483 -19.70 -25.11 5.58
C SER A 483 -18.20 -25.10 5.35
N MET A 484 -17.42 -24.97 6.42
CA MET A 484 -15.96 -25.02 6.40
C MET A 484 -15.48 -25.69 7.69
N THR A 485 -14.49 -26.59 7.58
CA THR A 485 -13.89 -27.25 8.74
C THR A 485 -12.49 -26.68 8.96
N VAL A 486 -12.26 -26.13 10.16
CA VAL A 486 -10.92 -25.76 10.61
C VAL A 486 -10.17 -27.05 10.97
N MET A 487 -9.08 -27.34 10.28
CA MET A 487 -8.25 -28.49 10.61
C MET A 487 -7.37 -28.21 11.82
N HIS A 488 -7.31 -29.11 12.78
CA HIS A 488 -6.39 -29.03 13.92
C HIS A 488 -6.17 -30.42 14.54
N LYS A 489 -5.11 -30.58 15.34
CA LYS A 489 -4.97 -31.73 16.25
C LYS A 489 -6.00 -31.66 17.39
N PRO A 490 -6.28 -32.75 18.13
CA PRO A 490 -7.09 -32.69 19.33
C PRO A 490 -6.67 -31.54 20.26
N SER A 491 -7.64 -30.84 20.83
CA SER A 491 -7.38 -29.60 21.58
C SER A 491 -6.37 -29.83 22.73
N GLY A 492 -5.39 -28.94 22.84
CA GLY A 492 -4.32 -28.99 23.83
C GLY A 492 -3.16 -29.94 23.48
N GLN A 493 -3.25 -30.74 22.43
CA GLN A 493 -2.16 -31.64 22.03
C GLN A 493 -1.13 -30.90 21.15
N PRO A 494 0.17 -30.83 21.53
CA PRO A 494 1.16 -30.05 20.77
C PRO A 494 1.20 -30.41 19.27
N ASP A 495 1.13 -29.39 18.42
CA ASP A 495 1.30 -29.52 16.97
C ASP A 495 2.67 -28.98 16.57
N VAL A 496 3.58 -29.86 16.13
CA VAL A 496 4.95 -29.51 15.73
C VAL A 496 5.01 -28.47 14.61
N LEU A 497 3.93 -28.33 13.82
CA LEU A 497 3.83 -27.29 12.81
C LEU A 497 3.81 -25.86 13.40
N PHE A 498 3.27 -25.71 14.62
CA PHE A 498 3.05 -24.40 15.27
C PHE A 498 3.84 -24.24 16.57
N SER A 499 4.02 -25.32 17.33
CA SER A 499 4.65 -25.33 18.65
C SER A 499 5.70 -26.46 18.73
N PRO A 500 6.77 -26.42 17.92
CA PRO A 500 7.75 -27.50 17.88
C PRO A 500 8.52 -27.68 19.18
N LEU A 501 8.77 -26.61 19.93
CA LEU A 501 9.44 -26.70 21.24
C LEU A 501 8.65 -27.56 22.23
N ASP A 502 7.32 -27.47 22.21
CA ASP A 502 6.44 -28.29 23.04
C ASP A 502 6.24 -29.70 22.48
N ALA A 503 6.18 -29.83 21.15
CA ALA A 503 5.89 -31.10 20.47
C ALA A 503 7.11 -32.04 20.36
N ASP A 504 8.31 -31.48 20.29
CA ASP A 504 9.58 -32.20 20.13
C ASP A 504 10.72 -31.49 20.90
N PRO A 505 10.63 -31.38 22.24
CA PRO A 505 11.59 -30.63 23.06
C PRO A 505 13.01 -31.20 22.95
N ALA A 506 13.16 -32.50 22.72
CA ALA A 506 14.45 -33.17 22.59
C ALA A 506 15.31 -32.63 21.42
N ARG A 507 14.68 -31.97 20.43
CA ARG A 507 15.37 -31.30 19.33
C ARG A 507 16.16 -30.06 19.77
N PHE A 508 15.81 -29.47 20.90
CA PHE A 508 16.35 -28.20 21.35
C PHE A 508 17.35 -28.44 22.48
N ASP A 509 18.63 -28.46 22.15
CA ASP A 509 19.70 -28.40 23.16
C ASP A 509 19.91 -26.94 23.58
N MET A 510 19.21 -26.51 24.62
CA MET A 510 19.27 -25.12 25.08
C MET A 510 20.65 -24.76 25.64
N SER A 511 21.44 -25.73 26.10
CA SER A 511 22.81 -25.48 26.55
C SER A 511 23.72 -25.11 25.39
N ALA A 512 23.47 -25.65 24.20
CA ALA A 512 24.17 -25.27 22.97
C ALA A 512 23.58 -24.01 22.32
N ILE A 513 22.27 -23.78 22.44
CA ILE A 513 21.60 -22.66 21.77
C ILE A 513 21.76 -21.34 22.54
N ILE A 514 21.59 -21.32 23.86
CA ILE A 514 21.63 -20.08 24.67
C ILE A 514 22.91 -19.26 24.46
N PRO A 515 24.12 -19.85 24.39
CA PRO A 515 25.34 -19.09 24.12
C PRO A 515 25.38 -18.36 22.77
N GLN A 516 24.49 -18.72 21.83
CA GLN A 516 24.36 -18.09 20.51
C GLN A 516 23.26 -17.02 20.48
N LEU A 517 22.47 -16.90 21.55
CA LEU A 517 21.44 -15.88 21.67
C LEU A 517 22.08 -14.51 21.97
N PRO A 518 21.44 -13.40 21.55
CA PRO A 518 21.90 -12.08 21.93
C PRO A 518 21.80 -11.86 23.45
N ASP A 519 22.63 -10.98 23.98
CA ASP A 519 22.57 -10.57 25.39
C ASP A 519 21.23 -9.87 25.69
N ALA A 520 20.32 -10.60 26.35
CA ALA A 520 19.01 -10.10 26.74
C ALA A 520 19.10 -8.87 27.65
N ASP A 521 20.11 -8.77 28.51
CA ASP A 521 20.28 -7.64 29.40
C ASP A 521 20.66 -6.37 28.64
N ARG A 522 21.51 -6.51 27.62
CA ARG A 522 21.79 -5.41 26.69
C ARG A 522 20.54 -4.96 25.93
N ILE A 523 19.72 -5.90 25.45
CA ILE A 523 18.45 -5.60 24.78
C ILE A 523 17.55 -4.79 25.72
N PHE A 524 17.30 -5.27 26.94
CA PHE A 524 16.36 -4.60 27.86
C PHE A 524 16.90 -3.27 28.41
N ARG A 525 18.22 -3.11 28.58
CA ARG A 525 18.82 -1.80 28.89
C ARG A 525 18.57 -0.77 27.80
N ALA A 526 18.62 -1.17 26.53
CA ALA A 526 18.30 -0.28 25.41
C ALA A 526 16.82 0.16 25.42
N LYS A 527 15.94 -0.61 26.07
CA LYS A 527 14.51 -0.30 26.24
C LYS A 527 14.20 0.39 27.58
N GLY A 528 15.17 1.14 28.11
CA GLY A 528 15.07 1.81 29.41
C GLY A 528 13.92 2.82 29.52
N GLU A 529 13.49 3.43 28.42
CA GLU A 529 12.31 4.30 28.41
C GLU A 529 11.02 3.52 28.71
N ALA A 530 10.81 2.39 28.01
CA ALA A 530 9.65 1.54 28.22
C ALA A 530 9.65 0.90 29.63
N LEU A 531 10.81 0.52 30.16
CA LEU A 531 10.94 0.04 31.54
C LEU A 531 10.56 1.11 32.58
N LYS A 532 11.01 2.36 32.38
CA LYS A 532 10.63 3.48 33.24
C LYS A 532 9.13 3.79 33.15
N LEU A 533 8.56 3.74 31.96
CA LEU A 533 7.12 3.90 31.75
C LEU A 533 6.35 2.80 32.49
N LEU A 534 6.73 1.53 32.32
CA LEU A 534 6.10 0.42 33.03
C LEU A 534 6.18 0.61 34.55
N GLY A 535 7.35 1.00 35.08
CA GLY A 535 7.52 1.28 36.51
C GLY A 535 6.63 2.41 37.05
N ARG A 536 6.18 3.35 36.22
CA ARG A 536 5.21 4.39 36.60
C ARG A 536 3.76 3.90 36.58
N VAL A 537 3.47 2.82 35.84
CA VAL A 537 2.14 2.22 35.72
C VAL A 537 1.88 1.21 36.84
N LEU A 538 2.90 0.44 37.23
CA LEU A 538 2.76 -0.62 38.23
C LEU A 538 2.68 -0.07 39.66
N ASP A 539 1.85 -0.71 40.48
CA ASP A 539 1.73 -0.49 41.92
C ASP A 539 2.16 -1.75 42.69
N CYS A 540 3.39 -1.72 43.20
CA CYS A 540 4.06 -2.89 43.78
C CYS A 540 5.27 -2.49 44.64
N GLY A 541 5.56 -3.29 45.65
CA GLY A 541 6.77 -3.14 46.46
C GLY A 541 8.03 -3.69 45.79
N PRO A 542 9.23 -3.41 46.33
CA PRO A 542 10.50 -3.88 45.78
C PRO A 542 10.60 -5.40 45.59
N ALA A 543 9.92 -6.19 46.43
CA ALA A 543 9.89 -7.64 46.31
C ALA A 543 9.16 -8.14 45.05
N SER A 544 8.10 -7.45 44.62
CA SER A 544 7.28 -7.84 43.47
C SER A 544 7.72 -7.15 42.17
N CYS A 545 8.35 -5.98 42.26
CA CYS A 545 8.81 -5.20 41.10
C CYS A 545 10.33 -5.05 40.97
N GLY A 546 11.11 -5.80 41.75
CA GLY A 546 12.57 -5.82 41.65
C GLY A 546 13.09 -6.20 40.26
N PHE A 547 12.28 -6.90 39.45
CA PHE A 547 12.61 -7.23 38.06
C PHE A 547 12.84 -6.00 37.17
N LEU A 548 12.27 -4.84 37.50
CA LEU A 548 12.48 -3.61 36.71
C LEU A 548 13.92 -3.10 36.77
N SER A 549 14.67 -3.48 37.82
CA SER A 549 16.06 -3.09 38.04
C SER A 549 17.03 -4.28 38.02
N ALA A 550 16.51 -5.50 37.94
CA ALA A 550 17.31 -6.72 37.80
C ALA A 550 17.80 -6.88 36.35
N PRO A 551 18.94 -7.56 36.13
CA PRO A 551 19.37 -7.88 34.78
C PRO A 551 18.38 -8.84 34.11
N ALA A 552 18.19 -8.69 32.80
CA ALA A 552 17.48 -9.70 32.02
C ALA A 552 18.36 -10.93 31.83
N HIS A 553 17.80 -12.11 32.04
CA HIS A 553 18.57 -13.35 31.93
C HIS A 553 17.75 -14.45 31.25
N VAL A 554 18.43 -15.15 30.33
CA VAL A 554 17.94 -16.33 29.62
C VAL A 554 18.78 -17.51 30.08
N GLY A 555 18.13 -18.45 30.75
CA GLY A 555 18.73 -19.67 31.26
C GLY A 555 18.11 -20.91 30.63
N VAL A 556 18.65 -22.06 31.03
CA VAL A 556 18.15 -23.39 30.66
C VAL A 556 17.43 -23.99 31.87
N ASP A 557 16.38 -24.75 31.60
CA ASP A 557 15.68 -25.50 32.63
C ASP A 557 16.45 -26.77 33.05
N ALA A 558 15.91 -27.52 34.01
CA ALA A 558 16.54 -28.75 34.49
C ALA A 558 16.56 -29.87 33.43
N THR A 559 15.68 -29.83 32.43
CA THR A 559 15.65 -30.83 31.35
C THR A 559 16.68 -30.58 30.26
N GLY A 560 17.22 -29.36 30.15
CA GLY A 560 18.14 -28.98 29.07
C GLY A 560 17.42 -28.54 27.79
N HIS A 561 16.09 -28.56 27.79
CA HIS A 561 15.26 -28.46 26.59
C HIS A 561 14.27 -27.30 26.61
N GLN A 562 14.19 -26.54 27.72
CA GLN A 562 13.33 -25.37 27.83
C GLN A 562 14.13 -24.13 28.25
N LEU A 563 13.60 -22.96 27.88
CA LEU A 563 14.13 -21.68 28.31
C LEU A 563 13.59 -21.31 29.68
N VAL A 564 14.44 -20.73 30.53
CA VAL A 564 14.07 -20.10 31.79
C VAL A 564 14.36 -18.61 31.68
N LEU A 565 13.31 -17.79 31.62
CA LEU A 565 13.43 -16.35 31.54
C LEU A 565 13.29 -15.74 32.94
N THR A 566 14.18 -14.82 33.30
CA THR A 566 14.13 -14.09 34.58
C THR A 566 14.45 -12.60 34.41
N GLY A 567 13.92 -11.77 35.30
CA GLY A 567 14.06 -10.32 35.21
C GLY A 567 13.09 -9.71 34.18
N PRO A 568 13.44 -8.58 33.56
CA PRO A 568 12.49 -7.84 32.73
C PRO A 568 12.14 -8.57 31.42
N VAL A 569 13.01 -9.43 30.89
CA VAL A 569 12.68 -10.27 29.70
C VAL A 569 11.49 -11.20 29.93
N ALA A 570 11.25 -11.63 31.17
CA ALA A 570 10.10 -12.44 31.53
C ALA A 570 8.92 -11.57 31.98
N GLN A 571 9.14 -10.73 33.00
CA GLN A 571 8.05 -10.08 33.71
C GLN A 571 7.60 -8.77 33.04
N ALA A 572 8.54 -7.97 32.52
CA ALA A 572 8.20 -6.71 31.88
C ALA A 572 7.48 -6.93 30.54
N SER A 573 7.96 -7.87 29.73
CA SER A 573 7.31 -8.30 28.47
C SER A 573 5.89 -8.85 28.71
N SER A 574 5.75 -9.72 29.72
CA SER A 574 4.47 -10.32 30.11
C SER A 574 3.43 -9.28 30.54
N LEU A 575 3.85 -8.32 31.37
CA LEU A 575 3.00 -7.25 31.87
C LEU A 575 2.65 -6.21 30.79
N SER A 576 3.60 -5.86 29.91
CA SER A 576 3.32 -4.97 28.78
C SER A 576 2.28 -5.57 27.84
N GLU A 577 2.35 -6.88 27.57
CA GLU A 577 1.36 -7.55 26.75
C GLU A 577 -0.02 -7.61 27.46
N ALA A 578 -0.05 -7.85 28.79
CA ALA A 578 -1.30 -7.85 29.55
C ALA A 578 -2.00 -6.49 29.56
N LEU A 579 -1.24 -5.39 29.63
CA LEU A 579 -1.75 -4.02 29.50
C LEU A 579 -2.31 -3.77 28.10
N MET A 580 -1.56 -4.16 27.06
CA MET A 580 -2.01 -4.06 25.67
C MET A 580 -3.30 -4.86 25.45
N LEU A 581 -3.35 -6.13 25.85
CA LEU A 581 -4.54 -6.98 25.77
C LEU A 581 -5.76 -6.32 26.42
N SER A 582 -5.58 -5.72 27.61
CA SER A 582 -6.67 -5.03 28.33
C SER A 582 -7.23 -3.86 27.51
N TYR A 583 -6.35 -3.07 26.89
CA TYR A 583 -6.76 -1.97 26.03
C TYR A 583 -7.49 -2.48 24.78
N LEU A 584 -6.96 -3.50 24.11
CA LEU A 584 -7.54 -4.06 22.90
C LEU A 584 -8.92 -4.69 23.15
N ASP A 585 -9.13 -5.32 24.31
CA ASP A 585 -10.41 -5.95 24.69
C ASP A 585 -11.49 -4.92 25.11
N GLY A 586 -11.23 -3.62 24.95
CA GLY A 586 -12.17 -2.57 25.32
C GLY A 586 -12.34 -2.38 26.84
N LYS A 587 -11.42 -2.88 27.67
CA LYS A 587 -11.48 -2.67 29.13
C LYS A 587 -11.37 -1.17 29.48
N PRO A 588 -11.82 -0.75 30.68
CA PRO A 588 -11.61 0.61 31.15
C PRO A 588 -10.14 1.03 31.03
N LEU A 589 -9.89 2.27 30.61
CA LEU A 589 -8.52 2.76 30.43
C LEU A 589 -7.80 2.83 31.78
N VAL A 590 -6.57 2.33 31.80
CA VAL A 590 -5.73 2.30 33.01
C VAL A 590 -5.36 3.72 33.39
N GLN A 591 -5.67 4.09 34.63
CA GLN A 591 -5.28 5.37 35.20
C GLN A 591 -3.84 5.28 35.72
N THR A 592 -3.09 6.35 35.56
CA THR A 592 -1.73 6.50 36.11
C THR A 592 -1.65 7.82 36.87
N PRO A 593 -0.66 8.02 37.75
CA PRO A 593 -0.46 9.32 38.41
C PRO A 593 -0.27 10.50 37.45
N SER A 594 0.19 10.23 36.21
CA SER A 594 0.44 11.25 35.16
C SER A 594 -0.68 11.43 34.15
N GLY A 595 -1.79 10.69 34.27
CA GLY A 595 -2.89 10.71 33.30
C GLY A 595 -3.38 9.32 32.93
N VAL A 596 -3.98 9.18 31.75
CA VAL A 596 -4.47 7.89 31.25
C VAL A 596 -3.39 7.21 30.42
N LEU A 597 -3.21 5.90 30.58
CA LEU A 597 -2.36 5.11 29.71
C LEU A 597 -2.99 5.05 28.30
N ASP A 598 -2.47 5.84 27.37
CA ASP A 598 -3.01 5.95 26.01
C ASP A 598 -2.34 4.99 25.02
N VAL A 599 -2.73 5.07 23.74
CA VAL A 599 -2.19 4.20 22.68
C VAL A 599 -0.71 4.47 22.38
N GLY A 600 -0.22 5.70 22.56
CA GLY A 600 1.19 6.05 22.38
C GLY A 600 2.05 5.45 23.49
N ASP A 601 1.59 5.52 24.73
CA ASP A 601 2.22 4.86 25.87
C ASP A 601 2.24 3.34 25.70
N LEU A 602 1.11 2.73 25.28
CA LEU A 602 1.02 1.30 25.01
C LEU A 602 1.93 0.86 23.85
N GLY A 603 2.04 1.68 22.80
CA GLY A 603 3.01 1.48 21.73
C GLY A 603 4.44 1.47 22.25
N THR A 604 4.77 2.38 23.16
CA THR A 604 6.09 2.43 23.84
C THR A 604 6.32 1.19 24.71
N LEU A 605 5.32 0.77 25.50
CA LEU A 605 5.39 -0.42 26.34
C LEU A 605 5.52 -1.72 25.52
N SER A 606 4.91 -1.80 24.33
CA SER A 606 5.00 -2.98 23.47
C SER A 606 6.44 -3.31 23.05
N ALA A 607 7.36 -2.34 23.08
CA ALA A 607 8.78 -2.58 22.86
C ALA A 607 9.38 -3.62 23.83
N LEU A 608 8.82 -3.78 25.03
CA LEU A 608 9.26 -4.79 26.01
C LEU A 608 8.90 -6.21 25.56
N HIS A 609 7.74 -6.40 24.92
CA HIS A 609 7.36 -7.68 24.34
C HIS A 609 8.18 -7.98 23.07
N ALA A 610 8.28 -7.02 22.15
CA ALA A 610 9.20 -7.11 21.00
C ALA A 610 10.64 -7.41 21.42
N GLY A 611 11.10 -6.91 22.58
CA GLY A 611 12.40 -7.22 23.16
C GLY A 611 12.57 -8.67 23.64
N MET A 612 11.49 -9.28 24.14
CA MET A 612 11.50 -10.72 24.42
C MET A 612 11.58 -11.52 23.13
N LEU A 613 10.83 -11.13 22.09
CA LEU A 613 10.91 -11.77 20.78
C LEU A 613 12.33 -11.64 20.18
N GLU A 614 12.94 -10.46 20.26
CA GLU A 614 14.34 -10.19 19.88
C GLU A 614 15.34 -11.06 20.64
N ALA A 615 15.10 -11.30 21.93
CA ALA A 615 16.01 -12.06 22.78
C ALA A 615 15.90 -13.58 22.58
N VAL A 616 14.68 -14.11 22.35
CA VAL A 616 14.45 -15.57 22.45
C VAL A 616 13.50 -16.17 21.41
N VAL A 617 13.00 -15.43 20.43
CA VAL A 617 12.16 -16.01 19.35
C VAL A 617 12.79 -15.81 17.98
N ARG A 618 13.24 -14.58 17.72
CA ARG A 618 13.84 -14.15 16.46
C ARG A 618 15.32 -14.49 16.29
N PRO A 619 16.16 -14.77 17.32
CA PRO A 619 17.54 -15.16 17.07
C PRO A 619 17.62 -16.40 16.19
N ARG A 620 18.46 -16.36 15.14
CA ARG A 620 18.54 -17.41 14.12
C ARG A 620 18.75 -18.82 14.70
N ALA A 621 19.56 -18.95 15.76
CA ALA A 621 19.83 -20.21 16.45
C ALA A 621 18.57 -20.88 17.03
N LEU A 622 17.53 -20.10 17.36
CA LEU A 622 16.23 -20.62 17.81
C LEU A 622 15.18 -20.56 16.70
N ALA A 623 15.17 -19.50 15.89
CA ALA A 623 14.21 -19.32 14.80
C ALA A 623 14.29 -20.42 13.73
N GLU A 624 15.49 -20.90 13.40
CA GLU A 624 15.68 -21.98 12.42
C GLU A 624 14.96 -23.28 12.82
N PRO A 625 15.21 -23.86 14.02
CA PRO A 625 14.49 -25.05 14.47
C PRO A 625 13.04 -24.76 14.83
N LEU A 626 12.67 -23.56 15.30
CA LEU A 626 11.26 -23.21 15.57
C LEU A 626 10.40 -23.13 14.30
N SER A 627 10.98 -22.70 13.17
CA SER A 627 10.23 -22.50 11.92
C SER A 627 10.33 -23.66 10.94
N ARG A 628 11.13 -24.70 11.22
CA ARG A 628 11.50 -25.75 10.26
C ARG A 628 10.29 -26.38 9.55
N GLU A 629 9.31 -26.85 10.31
CA GLU A 629 8.12 -27.50 9.75
C GLU A 629 7.22 -26.51 9.00
N MET A 630 7.03 -25.30 9.54
CA MET A 630 6.22 -24.27 8.89
C MET A 630 6.86 -23.80 7.57
N ARG A 631 8.18 -23.56 7.54
CA ARG A 631 8.91 -23.24 6.30
C ARG A 631 8.79 -24.32 5.25
N ALA A 632 9.01 -25.58 5.63
CA ALA A 632 8.86 -26.70 4.71
C ALA A 632 7.44 -26.77 4.13
N ARG A 633 6.43 -26.48 4.96
CA ARG A 633 5.03 -26.45 4.53
C ARG A 633 4.73 -25.26 3.62
N LEU A 634 5.20 -24.05 3.95
CA LEU A 634 5.03 -22.86 3.11
C LEU A 634 5.71 -23.03 1.76
N LEU A 635 6.92 -23.60 1.72
CA LEU A 635 7.63 -23.95 0.48
C LEU A 635 6.81 -24.88 -0.42
N GLN A 636 6.18 -25.90 0.18
CA GLN A 636 5.28 -26.79 -0.55
C GLN A 636 4.08 -26.00 -1.09
N ASP A 637 3.47 -25.17 -0.26
CA ASP A 637 2.27 -24.41 -0.61
C ASP A 637 2.53 -23.39 -1.71
N LEU A 638 3.69 -22.72 -1.71
CA LEU A 638 4.08 -21.75 -2.73
C LEU A 638 4.38 -22.41 -4.09
N ARG A 639 4.78 -23.67 -4.10
CA ARG A 639 5.06 -24.45 -5.32
C ARG A 639 3.84 -25.18 -5.90
N ASP A 640 2.83 -25.43 -5.07
CA ASP A 640 1.64 -26.22 -5.43
C ASP A 640 0.70 -25.48 -6.39
N GLU A 641 0.80 -25.74 -7.70
CA GLU A 641 -0.05 -25.08 -8.70
C GLU A 641 -1.54 -25.40 -8.53
N GLY A 642 -1.85 -26.59 -8.00
CA GLY A 642 -3.22 -27.06 -7.74
C GLY A 642 -3.71 -26.77 -6.32
N GLY A 643 -2.97 -25.97 -5.55
CA GLY A 643 -3.30 -25.65 -4.18
C GLY A 643 -4.58 -24.80 -4.05
N PRO A 644 -5.13 -24.65 -2.83
CA PRO A 644 -6.29 -23.81 -2.59
C PRO A 644 -5.98 -22.36 -2.97
N ALA A 645 -7.01 -21.67 -3.46
CA ALA A 645 -6.99 -20.24 -3.70
C ALA A 645 -6.60 -19.47 -2.42
N PHE A 646 -7.11 -19.89 -1.26
CA PHE A 646 -6.73 -19.32 0.03
C PHE A 646 -6.33 -20.39 1.06
N ARG A 647 -5.18 -20.18 1.73
CA ARG A 647 -4.69 -21.03 2.81
C ARG A 647 -4.35 -20.22 4.06
N LEU A 648 -4.91 -20.60 5.19
CA LEU A 648 -4.69 -19.94 6.48
C LEU A 648 -4.09 -20.92 7.51
N TYR A 649 -3.00 -20.51 8.15
CA TYR A 649 -2.38 -21.15 9.30
C TYR A 649 -2.58 -20.27 10.54
N MET A 650 -3.44 -20.68 11.47
CA MET A 650 -3.73 -19.93 12.70
C MET A 650 -2.84 -20.43 13.86
N GLY A 651 -1.84 -19.63 14.24
CA GLY A 651 -0.87 -19.93 15.27
C GLY A 651 -0.68 -18.78 16.27
N HIS A 652 0.58 -18.52 16.62
CA HIS A 652 0.98 -17.53 17.63
C HIS A 652 1.99 -16.54 17.05
N ASP A 653 2.39 -15.56 17.85
CA ASP A 653 3.53 -14.70 17.60
C ASP A 653 4.83 -15.51 17.41
N ASP A 654 5.05 -16.55 18.20
CA ASP A 654 6.18 -17.48 18.06
C ASP A 654 6.12 -18.37 16.81
N THR A 655 5.01 -18.35 16.06
CA THR A 655 4.92 -18.96 14.73
C THR A 655 5.39 -17.99 13.64
N ILE A 656 5.09 -16.69 13.80
CA ILE A 656 5.40 -15.64 12.82
C ILE A 656 6.83 -15.11 13.01
N GLY A 657 7.25 -14.83 14.24
CA GLY A 657 8.55 -14.23 14.56
C GLY A 657 9.74 -15.00 13.98
N PRO A 658 9.79 -16.35 14.08
CA PRO A 658 10.82 -17.13 13.42
C PRO A 658 10.81 -17.00 11.90
N LEU A 659 9.65 -16.96 11.25
CA LEU A 659 9.54 -16.76 9.80
C LEU A 659 10.03 -15.37 9.37
N GLN A 660 9.73 -14.34 10.16
CA GLN A 660 10.25 -13.00 9.96
C GLN A 660 11.79 -13.02 9.93
N THR A 661 12.45 -13.69 10.87
CA THR A 661 13.92 -13.83 10.88
C THR A 661 14.44 -14.51 9.63
N MET A 662 13.77 -15.60 9.20
CA MET A 662 14.24 -16.37 8.04
C MET A 662 14.14 -15.56 6.75
N LEU A 663 13.10 -14.74 6.62
CA LEU A 663 12.92 -13.80 5.52
C LEU A 663 13.77 -12.53 5.66
N GLY A 664 14.22 -12.19 6.87
CA GLY A 664 15.16 -11.10 7.11
C GLY A 664 14.57 -9.70 6.94
N PHE A 665 13.27 -9.51 7.21
CA PHE A 665 12.62 -8.21 7.14
C PHE A 665 12.24 -7.67 8.54
N HIS A 666 12.03 -6.35 8.59
CA HIS A 666 11.53 -5.61 9.74
C HIS A 666 10.24 -4.90 9.37
N PHE A 667 9.39 -4.64 10.36
CA PHE A 667 8.14 -3.91 10.14
C PHE A 667 7.66 -3.21 11.41
N ARG A 668 6.78 -2.21 11.24
CA ARG A 668 6.13 -1.53 12.33
C ARG A 668 4.69 -1.22 11.97
N VAL A 669 3.75 -1.78 12.74
CA VAL A 669 2.33 -1.44 12.63
C VAL A 669 2.07 -0.15 13.43
N PRO A 670 1.32 0.83 12.90
CA PRO A 670 0.96 2.04 13.64
C PRO A 670 0.33 1.72 15.00
N GLY A 671 0.80 2.41 16.05
CA GLY A 671 0.40 2.15 17.43
C GLY A 671 1.17 1.03 18.14
N TYR A 672 2.08 0.34 17.46
CA TYR A 672 2.99 -0.66 18.05
C TYR A 672 4.47 -0.25 17.90
N ALA A 673 5.31 -0.88 18.71
CA ALA A 673 6.77 -0.83 18.56
C ALA A 673 7.21 -1.58 17.29
N GLU A 674 8.43 -1.26 16.82
CA GLU A 674 9.08 -2.00 15.75
C GLU A 674 9.26 -3.47 16.12
N ASP A 675 9.00 -4.37 15.17
CA ASP A 675 9.05 -5.83 15.30
C ASP A 675 8.17 -6.44 16.41
N GLU A 676 7.22 -5.69 16.94
CA GLU A 676 6.10 -6.29 17.67
C GLU A 676 5.27 -7.13 16.70
N ILE A 677 4.78 -8.30 17.12
CA ILE A 677 3.86 -9.13 16.32
C ILE A 677 2.45 -8.92 16.87
N PRO A 678 1.62 -8.02 16.31
CA PRO A 678 0.35 -7.66 16.93
C PRO A 678 -0.64 -8.81 17.03
N ILE A 679 -1.55 -8.73 17.98
CA ILE A 679 -2.64 -9.69 18.16
C ILE A 679 -3.54 -9.69 16.92
N GLY A 680 -3.88 -10.87 16.40
CA GLY A 680 -4.65 -11.01 15.16
C GLY A 680 -3.87 -10.66 13.89
N SER A 681 -2.57 -10.35 13.95
CA SER A 681 -1.79 -10.05 12.76
C SER A 681 -1.46 -11.29 11.93
N ALA A 682 -1.20 -11.11 10.64
CA ALA A 682 -0.79 -12.17 9.73
C ALA A 682 0.45 -11.80 8.92
N LEU A 683 1.36 -12.77 8.75
CA LEU A 683 2.35 -12.80 7.69
C LEU A 683 1.74 -13.51 6.48
N GLY A 684 1.62 -12.78 5.37
CA GLY A 684 0.98 -13.25 4.16
C GLY A 684 1.90 -13.32 2.95
N PHE A 685 1.53 -14.19 2.01
CA PHE A 685 2.16 -14.40 0.71
C PHE A 685 1.08 -14.32 -0.35
N ALA A 686 1.04 -13.20 -1.08
CA ALA A 686 0.19 -13.02 -2.26
C ALA A 686 0.94 -13.56 -3.48
N VAL A 687 0.44 -14.65 -4.06
CA VAL A 687 1.05 -15.32 -5.22
C VAL A 687 0.35 -14.82 -6.48
N TYR A 688 1.10 -14.13 -7.31
CA TYR A 688 0.67 -13.64 -8.60
C TYR A 688 1.19 -14.55 -9.70
N GLY A 689 0.37 -14.77 -10.72
CA GLY A 689 0.76 -15.46 -11.95
C GLY A 689 0.37 -14.68 -13.18
N ASN A 690 0.86 -15.10 -14.35
CA ASN A 690 0.52 -14.49 -15.63
C ASN A 690 0.26 -15.53 -16.72
N GLY A 691 -0.23 -15.07 -17.88
CA GLY A 691 -0.54 -15.93 -19.02
C GLY A 691 0.67 -16.60 -19.69
N THR A 692 1.90 -16.37 -19.21
CA THR A 692 3.12 -17.05 -19.69
C THR A 692 3.60 -18.14 -18.74
N GLY A 693 2.95 -18.32 -17.59
CA GLY A 693 3.31 -19.30 -16.57
C GLY A 693 4.36 -18.80 -15.57
N GLU A 694 4.72 -17.52 -15.61
CA GLU A 694 5.56 -16.92 -14.59
C GLU A 694 4.77 -16.67 -13.31
N ARG A 695 5.47 -16.72 -12.17
CA ARG A 695 4.91 -16.34 -10.87
C ARG A 695 5.77 -15.34 -10.16
N ARG A 696 5.14 -14.50 -9.35
CA ARG A 696 5.77 -13.58 -8.40
C ARG A 696 5.03 -13.62 -7.07
N ILE A 697 5.73 -13.33 -5.99
CA ILE A 697 5.17 -13.37 -4.65
C ILE A 697 5.39 -12.02 -3.99
N ARG A 698 4.33 -11.44 -3.43
CA ARG A 698 4.44 -10.28 -2.54
C ARG A 698 4.27 -10.75 -1.11
N VAL A 699 5.27 -10.47 -0.27
CA VAL A 699 5.16 -10.69 1.18
C VAL A 699 4.44 -9.50 1.80
N PHE A 700 3.52 -9.75 2.73
CA PHE A 700 2.81 -8.69 3.44
C PHE A 700 2.62 -8.99 4.92
N ILE A 701 2.45 -7.93 5.72
CA ILE A 701 1.96 -7.99 7.09
C ILE A 701 0.57 -7.36 7.14
N GLN A 702 -0.41 -8.08 7.66
CA GLN A 702 -1.75 -7.55 7.91
C GLN A 702 -1.98 -7.44 9.41
N SER A 703 -2.52 -6.32 9.88
CA SER A 703 -2.86 -6.11 11.29
C SER A 703 -3.94 -5.04 11.46
N GLN A 704 -4.72 -5.12 12.54
CA GLN A 704 -5.48 -3.97 13.02
C GLN A 704 -4.57 -3.08 13.88
N THR A 705 -4.79 -1.76 13.88
CA THR A 705 -4.17 -0.87 14.88
C THR A 705 -4.78 -1.10 16.26
N PRO A 706 -4.13 -0.71 17.36
CA PRO A 706 -4.72 -0.87 18.68
C PRO A 706 -6.07 -0.18 18.81
N GLN A 707 -6.20 1.03 18.27
CA GLN A 707 -7.43 1.82 18.31
C GLN A 707 -8.55 1.12 17.51
N ALA A 708 -8.26 0.65 16.30
CA ALA A 708 -9.24 -0.06 15.47
C ALA A 708 -9.74 -1.35 16.15
N LEU A 709 -8.83 -2.09 16.80
CA LEU A 709 -9.18 -3.32 17.50
C LEU A 709 -9.91 -3.06 18.82
N ARG A 710 -9.67 -1.92 19.48
CA ARG A 710 -10.43 -1.49 20.66
C ARG A 710 -11.85 -1.08 20.30
N ASP A 711 -12.02 -0.28 19.25
CA ASP A 711 -13.31 0.32 18.91
C ASP A 711 -14.24 -0.64 18.16
N LEU A 712 -13.68 -1.45 17.23
CA LEU A 712 -14.41 -2.38 16.36
C LEU A 712 -15.69 -1.81 15.74
N ASP A 713 -15.67 -0.55 15.34
CA ASP A 713 -16.83 0.14 14.78
C ASP A 713 -17.12 -0.18 13.30
N GLY A 714 -16.29 -1.04 12.70
CA GLY A 714 -16.39 -1.50 11.31
C GLY A 714 -15.95 -0.47 10.26
N LYS A 715 -15.44 0.70 10.65
CA LYS A 715 -15.00 1.74 9.72
C LYS A 715 -13.51 1.67 9.39
N ALA A 716 -12.69 1.31 10.37
CA ALA A 716 -11.25 1.20 10.18
C ALA A 716 -10.89 -0.06 9.40
N LEU A 717 -10.18 0.10 8.27
CA LEU A 717 -9.62 -1.02 7.53
C LEU A 717 -8.37 -1.56 8.26
N PRO A 718 -8.06 -2.86 8.13
CA PRO A 718 -6.77 -3.39 8.56
C PRO A 718 -5.63 -2.69 7.83
N VAL A 719 -4.52 -2.49 8.55
CA VAL A 719 -3.25 -2.09 7.98
C VAL A 719 -2.67 -3.28 7.23
N VAL A 720 -2.32 -3.08 5.96
CA VAL A 720 -1.54 -4.02 5.15
C VAL A 720 -0.21 -3.33 4.85
N LEU A 721 0.91 -3.97 5.18
CA LEU A 721 2.26 -3.49 4.95
C LEU A 721 2.98 -4.44 3.99
N TYR A 722 3.82 -3.91 3.10
CA TYR A 722 4.67 -4.70 2.23
C TYR A 722 6.13 -4.53 2.67
N PRO A 723 6.62 -5.33 3.63
CA PRO A 723 7.97 -5.17 4.14
C PRO A 723 9.00 -5.47 3.05
N GLN A 724 10.13 -4.78 3.12
CA GLN A 724 11.26 -5.03 2.23
C GLN A 724 11.94 -6.34 2.63
N VAL A 725 11.77 -7.37 1.79
CA VAL A 725 12.43 -8.67 1.95
C VAL A 725 13.75 -8.64 1.17
N PRO A 726 14.91 -8.86 1.82
CA PRO A 726 16.19 -8.94 1.13
C PRO A 726 16.16 -9.91 -0.06
N GLY A 727 16.58 -9.44 -1.23
CA GLY A 727 16.58 -10.23 -2.48
C GLY A 727 15.32 -10.09 -3.34
N CYS A 728 14.23 -9.52 -2.82
CA CYS A 728 13.05 -9.18 -3.60
C CYS A 728 13.21 -7.79 -4.24
N THR A 729 13.95 -7.75 -5.34
CA THR A 729 14.35 -6.50 -6.01
C THR A 729 13.45 -6.10 -7.18
N GLU A 730 12.37 -6.84 -7.42
CA GLU A 730 11.46 -6.53 -8.53
C GLU A 730 10.53 -5.36 -8.18
N PRO A 731 10.02 -4.62 -9.19
CA PRO A 731 9.08 -3.51 -8.98
C PRO A 731 7.90 -3.91 -8.08
N GLY A 732 7.50 -3.00 -7.18
CA GLY A 732 6.44 -3.25 -6.20
C GLY A 732 6.83 -4.17 -5.02
N GLY A 733 8.11 -4.54 -4.89
CA GLY A 733 8.60 -5.42 -3.84
C GLY A 733 8.26 -6.89 -4.07
N LEU A 734 8.08 -7.27 -5.35
CA LEU A 734 7.80 -8.65 -5.74
C LEU A 734 9.05 -9.53 -5.65
N CYS A 735 8.83 -10.79 -5.32
CA CYS A 735 9.85 -11.82 -5.21
C CYS A 735 9.62 -12.89 -6.26
N ALA A 736 10.68 -13.33 -6.95
CA ALA A 736 10.66 -14.61 -7.64
C ALA A 736 10.49 -15.76 -6.61
N PRO A 737 9.72 -16.82 -6.91
CA PRO A 737 9.55 -17.96 -6.01
C PRO A 737 10.86 -18.58 -5.52
N GLU A 738 11.91 -18.54 -6.34
CA GLU A 738 13.23 -19.07 -6.04
C GLU A 738 13.93 -18.30 -4.92
N VAL A 739 13.74 -16.97 -4.84
CA VAL A 739 14.32 -16.11 -3.80
C VAL A 739 13.75 -16.48 -2.43
N LEU A 740 12.42 -16.52 -2.31
CA LEU A 740 11.77 -16.97 -1.07
C LEU A 740 12.09 -18.43 -0.76
N ALA A 741 12.28 -19.25 -1.80
CA ALA A 741 12.69 -20.62 -1.60
C ALA A 741 14.10 -20.73 -0.99
N GLN A 742 15.03 -19.87 -1.41
CA GLN A 742 16.36 -19.77 -0.82
C GLN A 742 16.28 -19.30 0.63
N ASP A 743 15.54 -18.23 0.93
CA ASP A 743 15.36 -17.75 2.31
C ASP A 743 14.78 -18.83 3.25
N PHE A 744 13.86 -19.65 2.74
CA PHE A 744 13.30 -20.75 3.49
C PHE A 744 14.13 -22.04 3.50
N SER A 745 15.07 -22.23 2.57
CA SER A 745 15.89 -23.46 2.48
C SER A 745 17.31 -23.29 3.00
N GLU A 746 17.86 -22.07 3.00
CA GLU A 746 19.29 -21.84 3.25
C GLU A 746 19.64 -21.48 4.69
N VAL A 747 20.55 -22.32 5.20
CA VAL A 747 21.77 -21.96 5.92
C VAL A 747 22.49 -20.83 5.16
N ARG A 748 22.21 -19.55 5.47
CA ARG A 748 23.14 -18.49 5.06
C ARG A 748 24.41 -18.76 5.87
N ARG A 749 25.49 -19.21 5.23
CA ARG A 749 26.81 -19.00 5.81
C ARG A 749 26.92 -17.51 6.03
N ALA A 750 27.17 -17.12 7.28
CA ALA A 750 27.49 -15.76 7.63
C ALA A 750 28.70 -15.32 6.78
N GLU A 751 28.44 -14.63 5.68
CA GLU A 751 29.42 -13.86 4.93
C GLU A 751 28.97 -12.41 4.93
N ARG A 752 29.18 -11.73 6.07
CA ARG A 752 30.02 -10.53 6.24
C ARG A 752 29.75 -9.87 7.59
#